data_AF-A0AAI9UU10-F1
#
_entry.id   AF-A0AAI9UU10-F1
#
_cell.length_a   1.000
_cell.length_b   1.000
_cell.length_c   1.000
_cell.angle_alpha   90.00
_cell.angle_beta   90.00
_cell.angle_gamma   90.00
#
_symmetry.space_group_name_H-M   'P 1'
#
loop_
_entity.id
_entity.type
_entity.pdbx_description
1 polymer ?
#
loop_
_entity_poly.entity_id
_entity_poly.type
_entity_poly.pdbx_seq_one_letter_code
_entity_poly.pdbx_strand_id
1 'polypeptide(L)'
;MNDDETSTNNQPNGRDTRTLCIMIYGETLYGMLAQTMSMCQVGLDGWQLDDEIGWGLSTWAAKRMRVLQWCPNAQRILKGQIGTNATLLYVTIETNVHNPRYKHPRNPRHRGSELASPWGCSEDRCLYIQANTLVKRHSFGISREWEYRPAHARTCKNGEGCELVGPSQRAILVALQEDSIEQRDGSFPILKITGDNERITLEAQPWRRGTNFATISHVWSQGLGNESKNKIQTCQLRMIRKYLKDVFKSEEDQFFWLDTLAIPSKSTTDTRKAARKAAISRIHHVFSKASHCIIIDRYMLETGNADEDCRTTAASLLTSAWIRRLWTLQEAFVSKTLHLAMRDDSGDPSDSHRKVMALDDMWGDDSEGRAFFTSVNILMKRKLAQSMMRKEEAADYRSRPQQHRNTAVLVANAWRATRYRTIDRPKDETLVLATLLNIPIPSSHVDFGEVDDVYLERLMVEFWTSISRESPSGMAIPSGLIFLPGRRLSSTGFGWAPATWMSQQEETYPFPLGKMNYSTTLHERGLQVQYPGFILHASFDRLSSIVSGRRKDPTFHFSVDRDLYEWYSVDVADAGGHIPGSSMPRVIDQEDIAEDQLSQKLQRNSLSNPKLAIILSRSRPVEVPGEIGLLVEIQEISNIIEKDQNTTGDTTVPKRQATGNNEFVSNLSSERDEDVIYCRIVRRVIVSRLSLNSASNLLPPSGNSPNESLGNSRTPLHDSLVSKRYSNFARAELLAVALDDSQRWVVDGYPQSAHLPKTEKERTMQENIKRTGRKVKKTGTKIKEGTLKFFQMGEKGV
;
A
#
# COMPACT_ATOMS: atom_id res chain seq x y z
N MET A 1 -41.14 12.92 19.42
CA MET A 1 -41.77 12.90 20.75
C MET A 1 -42.97 11.99 20.60
N ASN A 2 -43.02 10.73 21.03
CA ASN A 2 -42.19 9.95 21.95
C ASN A 2 -42.01 8.55 21.35
N ASP A 3 -40.79 8.03 21.29
CA ASP A 3 -40.53 6.60 21.12
C ASP A 3 -39.57 6.20 22.24
N ASP A 4 -40.00 5.22 23.02
CA ASP A 4 -39.37 4.71 24.24
C ASP A 4 -37.88 4.37 24.06
N GLU A 5 -37.04 5.06 24.84
CA GLU A 5 -35.60 4.82 24.99
C GLU A 5 -35.32 3.61 25.90
N THR A 6 -35.80 2.41 25.56
CA THR A 6 -35.34 1.19 26.26
C THR A 6 -35.23 -0.03 25.34
N SER A 7 -34.63 0.13 24.16
CA SER A 7 -34.15 -1.02 23.36
C SER A 7 -32.65 -0.92 23.12
N THR A 8 -31.94 -2.00 23.44
CA THR A 8 -30.50 -2.25 23.31
C THR A 8 -29.73 -1.26 22.41
N ASN A 9 -28.79 -0.50 23.00
CA ASN A 9 -27.98 0.57 22.42
C ASN A 9 -27.08 0.18 21.20
N ASN A 10 -27.24 -1.02 20.65
CA ASN A 10 -26.41 -1.57 19.58
C ASN A 10 -27.13 -1.79 18.24
N GLN A 11 -28.47 -1.76 18.17
CA GLN A 11 -29.18 -1.87 16.88
C GLN A 11 -29.42 -0.49 16.24
N PRO A 12 -29.45 -0.37 14.89
CA PRO A 12 -29.87 0.85 14.23
C PRO A 12 -31.32 1.20 14.61
N ASN A 13 -31.57 2.44 15.01
CA ASN A 13 -32.91 2.92 15.36
C ASN A 13 -33.49 3.84 14.27
N GLY A 14 -34.75 4.30 14.44
CA GLY A 14 -35.42 5.16 13.46
C GLY A 14 -34.74 6.52 13.24
N ARG A 15 -33.89 6.99 14.17
CA ARG A 15 -33.06 8.19 13.97
C ARG A 15 -31.88 7.88 13.04
N ASP A 16 -31.19 6.75 13.26
CA ASP A 16 -30.07 6.31 12.42
C ASP A 16 -30.53 6.09 10.97
N THR A 17 -31.70 5.49 10.76
CA THR A 17 -32.28 5.29 9.42
C THR A 17 -32.58 6.62 8.73
N ARG A 18 -33.16 7.60 9.44
CA ARG A 18 -33.42 8.94 8.88
C ARG A 18 -32.15 9.65 8.46
N THR A 19 -31.10 9.59 9.30
CA THR A 19 -29.78 10.14 8.95
C THR A 19 -29.22 9.47 7.71
N LEU A 20 -29.30 8.14 7.61
CA LEU A 20 -28.86 7.40 6.44
C LEU A 20 -29.60 7.86 5.17
N CYS A 21 -30.94 7.99 5.22
CA CYS A 21 -31.73 8.45 4.07
C CYS A 21 -31.31 9.85 3.58
N ILE A 22 -31.03 10.79 4.49
CA ILE A 22 -30.56 12.13 4.15
C ILE A 22 -29.20 12.08 3.45
N MET A 23 -28.27 11.27 3.97
CA MET A 23 -26.94 11.11 3.38
C MET A 23 -27.03 10.49 1.99
N ILE A 24 -27.82 9.43 1.82
CA ILE A 24 -28.05 8.76 0.53
C ILE A 24 -28.67 9.74 -0.48
N TYR A 25 -29.65 10.55 -0.06
CA TYR A 25 -30.27 11.56 -0.91
C TYR A 25 -29.26 12.62 -1.37
N GLY A 26 -28.43 13.14 -0.46
CA GLY A 26 -27.37 14.08 -0.78
C GLY A 26 -26.35 13.52 -1.78
N GLU A 27 -25.87 12.30 -1.55
CA GLU A 27 -24.94 11.60 -2.45
C GLU A 27 -25.56 11.30 -3.82
N THR A 28 -26.87 11.05 -3.87
CA THR A 28 -27.62 10.83 -5.11
C THR A 28 -27.71 12.11 -5.93
N LEU A 29 -28.16 13.21 -5.31
CA LEU A 29 -28.23 14.51 -5.98
C LEU A 29 -26.86 14.95 -6.50
N TYR A 30 -25.81 14.66 -5.74
CA TYR A 30 -24.44 14.92 -6.17
C TYR A 30 -24.05 14.09 -7.40
N GLY A 31 -24.34 12.79 -7.40
CA GLY A 31 -24.08 11.92 -8.56
C GLY A 31 -24.79 12.42 -9.83
N MET A 32 -26.06 12.83 -9.70
CA MET A 32 -26.83 13.44 -10.78
C MET A 32 -26.22 14.74 -11.29
N LEU A 33 -25.78 15.62 -10.39
CA LEU A 33 -25.15 16.89 -10.76
C LEU A 33 -23.85 16.63 -11.53
N ALA A 34 -23.00 15.74 -11.03
CA ALA A 34 -21.74 15.37 -11.69
C ALA A 34 -21.98 14.80 -13.10
N GLN A 35 -22.99 13.94 -13.25
CA GLN A 35 -23.39 13.41 -14.55
C GLN A 35 -23.91 14.51 -15.48
N THR A 36 -24.77 15.39 -14.98
CA THR A 36 -25.35 16.50 -15.76
C THR A 36 -24.25 17.44 -16.25
N MET A 37 -23.31 17.81 -15.37
CA MET A 37 -22.14 18.64 -15.74
C MET A 37 -21.30 17.97 -16.82
N SER A 38 -21.07 16.65 -16.71
CA SER A 38 -20.34 15.87 -17.72
C SER A 38 -21.08 15.83 -19.06
N MET A 39 -22.38 15.55 -19.06
CA MET A 39 -23.21 15.50 -20.27
C MET A 39 -23.29 16.86 -20.97
N CYS A 40 -23.40 17.94 -20.20
CA CYS A 40 -23.44 19.30 -20.74
C CYS A 40 -22.05 19.86 -21.09
N GLN A 41 -20.95 19.15 -20.76
CA GLN A 41 -19.57 19.62 -20.90
C GLN A 41 -19.32 20.97 -20.20
N VAL A 42 -20.01 21.21 -19.08
CA VAL A 42 -19.89 22.47 -18.32
C VAL A 42 -18.96 22.25 -17.13
N GLY A 43 -17.86 23.00 -17.08
CA GLY A 43 -17.08 23.23 -15.87
C GLY A 43 -17.64 24.43 -15.13
N LEU A 44 -18.07 24.25 -13.88
CA LEU A 44 -18.47 25.38 -13.03
C LEU A 44 -17.23 25.90 -12.29
N ASP A 45 -16.79 27.11 -12.63
CA ASP A 45 -15.66 27.76 -11.98
C ASP A 45 -15.91 27.90 -10.46
N GLY A 46 -14.94 27.46 -9.65
CA GLY A 46 -15.05 27.46 -8.20
C GLY A 46 -15.81 26.28 -7.59
N TRP A 47 -16.44 25.43 -8.41
CA TRP A 47 -17.05 24.18 -7.94
C TRP A 47 -16.03 23.04 -7.98
N GLN A 48 -15.69 22.48 -6.81
CA GLN A 48 -14.90 21.26 -6.71
C GLN A 48 -15.86 20.09 -6.50
N LEU A 49 -15.84 19.13 -7.42
CA LEU A 49 -16.50 17.84 -7.23
C LEU A 49 -15.97 17.22 -5.92
N ASP A 50 -16.85 17.02 -4.94
CA ASP A 50 -16.59 16.39 -3.64
C ASP A 50 -15.57 15.23 -3.74
N ASP A 51 -14.68 15.15 -2.74
CA ASP A 51 -13.37 14.48 -2.72
C ASP A 51 -13.43 12.93 -2.76
N GLU A 52 -14.50 12.35 -3.29
CA GLU A 52 -14.77 10.89 -3.35
C GLU A 52 -14.98 10.21 -1.98
N ILE A 53 -15.02 10.99 -0.89
CA ILE A 53 -15.10 10.52 0.50
C ILE A 53 -16.55 10.19 0.91
N GLY A 54 -17.52 10.90 0.33
CA GLY A 54 -18.94 10.84 0.73
C GLY A 54 -19.22 11.59 2.03
N TRP A 55 -20.45 11.51 2.51
CA TRP A 55 -20.92 12.33 3.65
C TRP A 55 -20.49 11.80 5.03
N GLY A 56 -19.50 10.91 5.08
CA GLY A 56 -18.98 10.29 6.29
C GLY A 56 -19.68 8.99 6.69
N LEU A 57 -19.09 8.27 7.65
CA LEU A 57 -19.60 6.96 8.08
C LEU A 57 -20.93 7.14 8.82
N SER A 58 -22.03 6.66 8.24
CA SER A 58 -23.34 6.72 8.89
C SER A 58 -23.36 5.89 10.19
N THR A 59 -24.03 6.40 11.22
CA THR A 59 -24.24 5.68 12.49
C THR A 59 -24.97 4.36 12.26
N TRP A 60 -25.89 4.34 11.28
CA TRP A 60 -26.58 3.15 10.82
C TRP A 60 -25.58 2.08 10.36
N ALA A 61 -24.65 2.41 9.46
CA ALA A 61 -23.68 1.45 8.93
C ALA A 61 -22.77 0.90 10.03
N ALA A 62 -22.28 1.78 10.92
CA ALA A 62 -21.46 1.39 12.06
C ALA A 62 -22.18 0.43 13.01
N LYS A 63 -23.44 0.70 13.37
CA LYS A 63 -24.26 -0.17 14.21
C LYS A 63 -24.61 -1.47 13.50
N ARG A 64 -24.97 -1.44 12.22
CA ARG A 64 -25.32 -2.61 11.41
C ARG A 64 -24.15 -3.60 11.31
N MET A 65 -22.94 -3.13 10.99
CA MET A 65 -21.74 -3.98 10.98
C MET A 65 -21.45 -4.62 12.35
N ARG A 66 -21.72 -3.89 13.45
CA ARG A 66 -21.57 -4.41 14.82
C ARG A 66 -22.58 -5.49 15.15
N VAL A 67 -23.86 -5.29 14.81
CA VAL A 67 -24.94 -6.28 14.98
C VAL A 67 -24.65 -7.55 14.19
N LEU A 68 -24.15 -7.39 12.97
CA LEU A 68 -23.74 -8.51 12.11
C LEU A 68 -22.45 -9.20 12.57
N GLN A 69 -21.81 -8.71 13.63
CA GLN A 69 -20.54 -9.21 14.17
C GLN A 69 -19.42 -9.28 13.12
N TRP A 70 -19.31 -8.25 12.29
CA TRP A 70 -18.29 -8.21 11.26
C TRP A 70 -16.87 -8.12 11.86
N CYS A 71 -15.92 -8.78 11.21
CA CYS A 71 -14.51 -8.73 11.52
C CYS A 71 -13.99 -7.28 11.56
N PRO A 72 -13.30 -6.84 12.64
CA PRO A 72 -12.79 -5.46 12.74
C PRO A 72 -11.86 -5.07 11.59
N ASN A 73 -10.91 -5.93 11.22
CA ASN A 73 -10.04 -5.71 10.06
C ASN A 73 -10.84 -5.58 8.75
N ALA A 74 -11.86 -6.42 8.54
CA ALA A 74 -12.69 -6.34 7.35
C ALA A 74 -13.51 -5.04 7.29
N GLN A 75 -14.01 -4.55 8.43
CA GLN A 75 -14.67 -3.24 8.52
C GLN A 75 -13.71 -2.10 8.17
N ARG A 76 -12.48 -2.12 8.71
CA ARG A 76 -11.46 -1.10 8.43
C ARG A 76 -11.08 -1.07 6.96
N ILE A 77 -10.80 -2.25 6.37
CA ILE A 77 -10.50 -2.38 4.94
C ILE A 77 -11.68 -1.89 4.09
N LEU A 78 -12.91 -2.26 4.44
CA LEU A 78 -14.08 -1.88 3.66
C LEU A 78 -14.28 -0.36 3.62
N LYS A 79 -14.26 0.29 4.79
CA LYS A 79 -14.37 1.74 4.91
C LYS A 79 -13.28 2.43 4.10
N GLY A 80 -12.08 1.86 4.13
CA GLY A 80 -10.98 2.40 3.37
C GLY A 80 -11.14 2.26 1.85
N GLN A 81 -11.55 1.08 1.39
CA GLN A 81 -11.61 0.74 -0.03
C GLN A 81 -12.80 1.39 -0.74
N ILE A 82 -13.96 1.44 -0.09
CA ILE A 82 -15.19 2.03 -0.64
C ILE A 82 -15.30 3.52 -0.26
N GLY A 83 -14.58 3.95 0.77
CA GLY A 83 -14.72 5.26 1.39
C GLY A 83 -15.84 5.27 2.42
N THR A 84 -16.17 6.47 2.89
CA THR A 84 -17.26 6.70 3.84
C THR A 84 -18.57 7.09 3.16
N ASN A 85 -18.75 6.72 1.89
CA ASN A 85 -20.00 6.97 1.17
C ASN A 85 -21.14 6.10 1.75
N ALA A 86 -22.19 6.76 2.23
CA ALA A 86 -23.29 6.11 2.93
C ALA A 86 -24.06 5.14 2.02
N THR A 87 -24.26 5.52 0.77
CA THR A 87 -24.97 4.73 -0.24
C THR A 87 -24.21 3.44 -0.57
N LEU A 88 -22.92 3.56 -0.87
CA LEU A 88 -22.09 2.39 -1.19
C LEU A 88 -21.95 1.47 0.02
N LEU A 89 -21.72 2.02 1.22
CA LEU A 89 -21.65 1.22 2.45
C LEU A 89 -22.97 0.48 2.73
N TYR A 90 -24.11 1.13 2.53
CA TYR A 90 -25.42 0.48 2.69
C TYR A 90 -25.56 -0.72 1.75
N VAL A 91 -25.37 -0.52 0.43
CA VAL A 91 -25.49 -1.58 -0.58
C VAL A 91 -24.52 -2.72 -0.26
N THR A 92 -23.27 -2.39 0.07
CA THR A 92 -22.25 -3.39 0.36
C THR A 92 -22.52 -4.18 1.64
N ILE A 93 -23.01 -3.54 2.70
CA ILE A 93 -23.35 -4.21 3.96
C ILE A 93 -24.48 -5.20 3.73
N GLU A 94 -25.57 -4.78 3.08
CA GLU A 94 -26.74 -5.64 2.86
C GLU A 94 -26.41 -6.80 1.89
N THR A 95 -25.62 -6.54 0.85
CA THR A 95 -25.16 -7.58 -0.09
C THR A 95 -24.27 -8.64 0.59
N ASN A 96 -23.49 -8.24 1.60
CA ASN A 96 -22.52 -9.13 2.26
C ASN A 96 -22.98 -9.60 3.64
N VAL A 97 -24.28 -9.52 3.95
CA VAL A 97 -24.83 -9.98 5.24
C VAL A 97 -24.42 -11.42 5.53
N HIS A 98 -24.39 -12.32 4.55
CA HIS A 98 -24.04 -13.73 4.78
C HIS A 98 -22.60 -14.09 4.42
N ASN A 99 -21.76 -13.10 4.08
CA ASN A 99 -20.41 -13.37 3.62
C ASN A 99 -19.51 -13.85 4.79
N PRO A 100 -19.04 -15.11 4.80
CA PRO A 100 -18.25 -15.67 5.89
C PRO A 100 -16.89 -14.99 6.04
N ARG A 101 -16.41 -14.30 5.00
CA ARG A 101 -15.20 -13.46 5.02
C ARG A 101 -15.32 -12.25 5.93
N TYR A 102 -16.55 -11.76 6.12
CA TYR A 102 -16.86 -10.63 7.00
C TYR A 102 -17.41 -11.14 8.34
N LYS A 103 -18.23 -12.20 8.31
CA LYS A 103 -18.80 -12.84 9.50
C LYS A 103 -17.96 -14.02 9.95
N HIS A 104 -16.94 -13.75 10.76
CA HIS A 104 -16.24 -14.80 11.52
C HIS A 104 -15.97 -14.33 12.94
N PRO A 105 -16.08 -15.24 13.93
CA PRO A 105 -16.05 -14.84 15.32
C PRO A 105 -14.71 -14.19 15.67
N ARG A 106 -14.77 -13.10 16.44
CA ARG A 106 -13.62 -12.45 17.10
C ARG A 106 -12.84 -13.40 18.00
N ASN A 107 -13.26 -14.65 18.15
CA ASN A 107 -12.57 -15.64 18.94
C ASN A 107 -12.85 -17.03 18.33
N PRO A 108 -11.92 -17.67 17.63
CA PRO A 108 -12.14 -19.03 17.17
C PRO A 108 -12.24 -19.92 18.41
N ARG A 109 -13.47 -20.33 18.78
CA ARG A 109 -13.65 -21.44 19.72
C ARG A 109 -12.81 -22.60 19.17
N HIS A 110 -11.97 -23.17 20.02
CA HIS A 110 -11.33 -24.45 19.68
C HIS A 110 -12.46 -25.43 19.36
N ARG A 111 -12.49 -26.03 18.15
CA ARG A 111 -13.38 -27.18 17.92
C ARG A 111 -13.02 -28.25 18.95
N GLY A 112 -13.89 -28.42 19.97
CA GLY A 112 -13.73 -29.38 21.06
C GLY A 112 -13.16 -28.84 22.38
N SER A 113 -13.16 -27.53 22.66
CA SER A 113 -12.84 -26.99 23.99
C SER A 113 -13.72 -25.79 24.33
N GLU A 114 -14.20 -25.74 25.59
CA GLU A 114 -14.99 -24.63 26.15
C GLU A 114 -14.16 -23.36 26.43
N LEU A 115 -12.83 -23.41 26.26
CA LEU A 115 -11.96 -22.24 26.45
C LEU A 115 -11.83 -21.40 25.17
N ALA A 116 -12.08 -20.10 25.33
CA ALA A 116 -11.83 -19.07 24.34
C ALA A 116 -10.32 -18.94 24.02
N SER A 117 -9.95 -18.74 22.74
CA SER A 117 -8.59 -18.39 22.37
C SER A 117 -8.31 -16.93 22.77
N PRO A 118 -7.10 -16.56 23.22
CA PRO A 118 -6.74 -15.14 23.40
C PRO A 118 -6.68 -14.36 22.07
N TRP A 119 -6.61 -15.06 20.93
CA TRP A 119 -6.23 -14.49 19.64
C TRP A 119 -7.42 -14.36 18.70
N GLY A 120 -8.11 -13.23 18.81
CA GLY A 120 -9.16 -12.80 17.91
C GLY A 120 -8.68 -12.07 16.67
N CYS A 121 -9.62 -11.74 15.77
CA CYS A 121 -9.34 -10.75 14.74
C CYS A 121 -9.31 -9.34 15.36
N SER A 122 -8.28 -8.56 15.05
CA SER A 122 -8.14 -7.16 15.42
C SER A 122 -8.40 -6.27 14.19
N GLU A 123 -8.23 -4.96 14.32
CA GLU A 123 -8.26 -4.05 13.16
C GLU A 123 -7.06 -4.27 12.23
N ASP A 124 -5.92 -4.69 12.76
CA ASP A 124 -4.67 -4.87 12.01
C ASP A 124 -4.46 -6.30 11.52
N ARG A 125 -5.21 -7.27 12.06
CA ARG A 125 -5.03 -8.68 11.75
C ARG A 125 -6.34 -9.43 11.59
N CYS A 126 -6.52 -10.06 10.43
CA CYS A 126 -7.58 -11.02 10.15
C CYS A 126 -7.03 -12.45 10.14
N LEU A 127 -7.73 -13.39 10.78
CA LEU A 127 -7.34 -14.81 10.87
C LEU A 127 -8.16 -15.72 9.94
N TYR A 128 -9.03 -15.16 9.10
CA TYR A 128 -9.91 -15.93 8.22
C TYR A 128 -9.16 -16.46 6.99
N ILE A 129 -9.23 -17.78 6.79
CA ILE A 129 -8.75 -18.49 5.61
C ILE A 129 -9.91 -19.34 5.08
N GLN A 130 -10.22 -19.22 3.78
CA GLN A 130 -11.40 -19.84 3.18
C GLN A 130 -11.20 -21.31 2.77
N ALA A 131 -9.96 -21.75 2.49
CA ALA A 131 -9.65 -23.12 2.06
C ALA A 131 -9.93 -24.15 3.16
N ASN A 132 -10.29 -25.37 2.74
CA ASN A 132 -10.31 -26.53 3.63
C ASN A 132 -8.88 -26.84 4.07
N THR A 133 -8.52 -26.41 5.29
CA THR A 133 -7.23 -26.71 5.90
C THR A 133 -7.39 -27.78 6.98
N LEU A 134 -6.62 -28.86 6.89
CA LEU A 134 -6.48 -29.79 8.01
C LEU A 134 -5.45 -29.23 8.98
N VAL A 135 -5.79 -29.24 10.27
CA VAL A 135 -4.84 -28.99 11.35
C VAL A 135 -4.18 -30.32 11.70
N LYS A 136 -2.90 -30.51 11.39
CA LYS A 136 -2.13 -31.60 11.97
C LYS A 136 -1.94 -31.30 13.46
N ARG A 137 -2.39 -32.21 14.34
CA ARG A 137 -2.05 -32.19 15.77
C ARG A 137 -0.82 -33.07 15.97
N HIS A 138 0.28 -32.49 16.44
CA HIS A 138 1.41 -33.27 16.92
C HIS A 138 1.15 -33.72 18.37
N SER A 139 1.44 -34.98 18.67
CA SER A 139 1.13 -35.61 19.98
C SER A 139 1.93 -35.04 21.16
N PHE A 140 2.99 -34.28 20.89
CA PHE A 140 3.80 -33.59 21.91
C PHE A 140 4.30 -32.26 21.33
N GLY A 141 3.59 -31.16 21.58
CA GLY A 141 4.03 -29.80 21.23
C GLY A 141 3.03 -28.99 20.41
N ILE A 142 2.93 -27.70 20.72
CA ILE A 142 1.94 -26.72 20.23
C ILE A 142 2.25 -26.26 18.80
N SER A 143 2.57 -27.18 17.88
CA SER A 143 2.68 -26.85 16.45
C SER A 143 1.46 -27.38 15.71
N ARG A 144 0.64 -26.46 15.19
CA ARG A 144 -0.44 -26.76 14.25
C ARG A 144 0.08 -26.48 12.86
N GLU A 145 0.42 -27.52 12.10
CA GLU A 145 0.64 -27.36 10.66
C GLU A 145 -0.69 -27.42 9.92
N TRP A 146 -0.95 -26.40 9.10
CA TRP A 146 -2.09 -26.35 8.21
C TRP A 146 -1.74 -27.01 6.88
N GLU A 147 -2.50 -28.03 6.47
CA GLU A 147 -2.32 -28.67 5.17
C GLU A 147 -3.43 -28.23 4.21
N TYR A 148 -3.04 -27.56 3.12
CA TYR A 148 -3.95 -27.09 2.07
C TYR A 148 -4.50 -28.27 1.24
N ARG A 149 -5.83 -28.31 1.04
CA ARG A 149 -6.48 -29.26 0.14
C ARG A 149 -7.23 -28.54 -1.00
N PRO A 150 -7.04 -28.95 -2.26
CA PRO A 150 -7.83 -28.44 -3.38
C PRO A 150 -9.32 -28.65 -3.14
N ALA A 151 -10.12 -27.63 -3.43
CA ALA A 151 -11.57 -27.71 -3.38
C ALA A 151 -12.11 -28.45 -4.62
N HIS A 152 -13.35 -28.93 -4.52
CA HIS A 152 -14.10 -29.40 -5.68
C HIS A 152 -14.98 -28.28 -6.23
N ALA A 153 -15.35 -28.37 -7.50
CA ALA A 153 -16.40 -27.53 -8.06
C ALA A 153 -17.74 -27.83 -7.36
N ARG A 154 -18.60 -26.81 -7.20
CA ARG A 154 -19.92 -26.93 -6.53
C ARG A 154 -20.78 -28.09 -7.04
N THR A 155 -20.71 -28.40 -8.33
CA THR A 155 -21.51 -29.45 -8.99
C THR A 155 -20.94 -30.87 -8.78
N CYS A 156 -19.81 -31.02 -8.07
CA CYS A 156 -19.21 -32.31 -7.81
C CYS A 156 -19.91 -33.01 -6.65
N LYS A 157 -20.49 -34.19 -6.90
CA LYS A 157 -21.14 -35.04 -5.89
C LYS A 157 -20.09 -35.68 -4.98
N ASN A 158 -19.67 -34.98 -3.93
CA ASN A 158 -18.77 -35.44 -2.86
C ASN A 158 -17.40 -36.00 -3.29
N GLY A 159 -16.93 -35.70 -4.51
CA GLY A 159 -15.61 -36.11 -4.99
C GLY A 159 -15.53 -37.51 -5.60
N GLU A 160 -16.63 -38.25 -5.70
CA GLU A 160 -16.65 -39.56 -6.36
C GLU A 160 -16.31 -39.40 -7.86
N GLY A 161 -15.33 -40.19 -8.33
CA GLY A 161 -14.82 -40.11 -9.71
C GLY A 161 -14.05 -38.82 -10.04
N CYS A 162 -13.65 -38.02 -9.04
CA CYS A 162 -12.89 -36.79 -9.24
C CYS A 162 -11.42 -36.99 -8.87
N GLU A 163 -10.54 -36.84 -9.86
CA GLU A 163 -9.11 -37.06 -9.72
C GLU A 163 -8.31 -35.77 -9.88
N LEU A 164 -7.08 -35.76 -9.37
CA LEU A 164 -6.12 -34.69 -9.59
C LEU A 164 -5.33 -34.92 -10.88
N VAL A 165 -5.55 -34.05 -11.85
CA VAL A 165 -4.90 -34.06 -13.16
C VAL A 165 -4.08 -32.79 -13.37
N GLY A 166 -2.99 -32.91 -14.12
CA GLY A 166 -2.07 -31.80 -14.38
C GLY A 166 -1.24 -32.07 -15.64
N PRO A 167 -0.68 -31.02 -16.26
CA PRO A 167 0.13 -31.15 -17.46
C PRO A 167 1.47 -31.86 -17.18
N SER A 168 2.12 -32.30 -18.26
CA SER A 168 3.49 -32.82 -18.20
C SER A 168 4.46 -31.73 -17.75
N GLN A 169 5.20 -32.01 -16.67
CA GLN A 169 6.27 -31.13 -16.17
C GLN A 169 7.35 -30.88 -17.23
N ARG A 170 7.64 -31.88 -18.08
CA ARG A 170 8.60 -31.72 -19.18
C ARG A 170 8.13 -30.68 -20.19
N ALA A 171 6.84 -30.68 -20.54
CA ALA A 171 6.29 -29.73 -21.49
C ALA A 171 6.31 -28.29 -20.97
N ILE A 172 6.02 -28.09 -19.67
CA ILE A 172 6.16 -26.78 -19.00
C ILE A 172 7.59 -26.27 -19.11
N LEU A 173 8.57 -27.10 -18.76
CA LEU A 173 9.98 -26.71 -18.77
C LEU A 173 10.46 -26.38 -20.20
N VAL A 174 10.07 -27.18 -21.19
CA VAL A 174 10.40 -26.93 -22.60
C VAL A 174 9.84 -25.58 -23.06
N ALA A 175 8.57 -25.29 -22.76
CA ALA A 175 7.97 -24.00 -23.13
C ALA A 175 8.67 -22.79 -22.50
N LEU A 176 9.20 -22.94 -21.29
CA LEU A 176 9.91 -21.86 -20.60
C LEU A 176 11.36 -21.69 -21.08
N GLN A 177 11.95 -22.73 -21.67
CA GLN A 177 13.35 -22.76 -22.14
C GLN A 177 13.53 -22.33 -23.60
N GLU A 178 12.44 -22.15 -24.37
CA GLU A 178 12.55 -21.67 -25.77
C GLU A 178 13.24 -20.31 -25.87
N ASP A 179 13.07 -19.46 -24.85
CA ASP A 179 13.67 -18.13 -24.76
C ASP A 179 14.51 -17.97 -23.49
N SER A 180 15.39 -16.97 -23.48
CA SER A 180 16.20 -16.64 -22.29
C SER A 180 15.32 -16.41 -21.05
N ILE A 181 15.75 -16.92 -19.90
CA ILE A 181 15.09 -16.74 -18.59
C ILE A 181 14.91 -15.26 -18.23
N GLU A 182 15.82 -14.41 -18.72
CA GLU A 182 15.80 -12.97 -18.50
C GLU A 182 14.79 -12.25 -19.39
N GLN A 183 14.36 -12.89 -20.48
CA GLN A 183 13.41 -12.33 -21.43
C GLN A 183 11.97 -12.40 -20.89
N ARG A 184 11.43 -11.23 -20.57
CA ARG A 184 10.07 -11.06 -20.00
C ARG A 184 8.96 -11.23 -21.01
N ASP A 185 9.23 -11.00 -22.29
CA ASP A 185 8.29 -11.19 -23.40
C ASP A 185 8.51 -12.51 -24.16
N GLY A 186 9.23 -13.46 -23.52
CA GLY A 186 9.46 -14.79 -24.05
C GLY A 186 8.24 -15.71 -23.94
N SER A 187 8.36 -16.87 -24.58
CA SER A 187 7.40 -17.98 -24.63
C SER A 187 7.02 -18.49 -23.25
N PHE A 188 5.81 -19.02 -23.12
CA PHE A 188 5.26 -19.53 -21.87
C PHE A 188 4.31 -20.70 -22.15
N PRO A 189 4.08 -21.60 -21.18
CA PRO A 189 3.20 -22.74 -21.40
C PRO A 189 1.73 -22.31 -21.45
N ILE A 190 1.05 -22.61 -22.55
CA ILE A 190 -0.41 -22.56 -22.66
C ILE A 190 -0.98 -23.97 -22.62
N LEU A 191 -2.18 -24.10 -22.07
CA LEU A 191 -2.81 -25.38 -21.72
C LEU A 191 -4.04 -25.59 -22.58
N LYS A 192 -4.31 -26.85 -22.94
CA LYS A 192 -5.56 -27.26 -23.59
C LYS A 192 -6.15 -28.43 -22.82
N ILE A 193 -7.46 -28.36 -22.57
CA ILE A 193 -8.23 -29.47 -22.01
C ILE A 193 -8.54 -30.42 -23.16
N THR A 194 -8.12 -31.68 -23.07
CA THR A 194 -8.38 -32.71 -24.07
C THR A 194 -9.13 -33.90 -23.46
N GLY A 195 -9.72 -34.73 -24.32
CA GLY A 195 -10.57 -35.84 -23.91
C GLY A 195 -12.04 -35.46 -23.68
N ASP A 196 -12.83 -36.47 -23.33
CA ASP A 196 -14.26 -36.34 -23.04
C ASP A 196 -14.51 -35.94 -21.57
N ASN A 197 -15.78 -35.92 -21.16
CA ASN A 197 -16.15 -35.56 -19.80
C ASN A 197 -15.72 -36.61 -18.75
N GLU A 198 -15.41 -37.84 -19.14
CA GLU A 198 -15.03 -38.92 -18.23
C GLU A 198 -13.51 -38.98 -18.05
N ARG A 199 -12.76 -38.83 -19.15
CA ARG A 199 -11.29 -38.90 -19.18
C ARG A 199 -10.68 -37.58 -19.64
N ILE A 200 -10.59 -36.64 -18.71
CA ILE A 200 -10.01 -35.32 -18.96
C ILE A 200 -8.49 -35.36 -18.80
N THR A 201 -7.79 -34.90 -19.82
CA THR A 201 -6.33 -34.69 -19.82
C THR A 201 -5.97 -33.23 -20.05
N LEU A 202 -4.73 -32.88 -19.69
CA LEU A 202 -4.18 -31.54 -19.88
C LEU A 202 -2.90 -31.62 -20.71
N GLU A 203 -2.94 -30.98 -21.86
CA GLU A 203 -1.77 -30.82 -22.73
C GLU A 203 -1.20 -29.41 -22.57
N ALA A 204 0.12 -29.31 -22.49
CA ALA A 204 0.84 -28.04 -22.42
C ALA A 204 1.70 -27.88 -23.67
N GLN A 205 1.68 -26.70 -24.27
CA GLN A 205 2.54 -26.35 -25.39
C GLN A 205 3.09 -24.93 -25.25
N PRO A 206 4.19 -24.59 -25.93
CA PRO A 206 4.72 -23.23 -25.94
C PRO A 206 3.78 -22.27 -26.66
N TRP A 207 3.57 -21.09 -26.07
CA TRP A 207 2.79 -20.03 -26.69
C TRP A 207 3.53 -19.41 -27.87
N ARG A 208 2.81 -19.19 -28.97
CA ARG A 208 3.32 -18.47 -30.15
C ARG A 208 2.54 -17.18 -30.34
N ARG A 209 3.22 -16.14 -30.83
CA ARG A 209 2.58 -14.85 -31.16
C ARG A 209 1.38 -15.09 -32.09
N GLY A 210 0.25 -14.47 -31.77
CA GLY A 210 -1.02 -14.64 -32.48
C GLY A 210 -1.92 -15.77 -31.97
N THR A 211 -1.45 -16.60 -31.04
CA THR A 211 -2.30 -17.65 -30.44
C THR A 211 -3.32 -17.02 -29.49
N ASN A 212 -4.61 -17.25 -29.74
CA ASN A 212 -5.69 -16.87 -28.85
C ASN A 212 -5.77 -17.82 -27.65
N PHE A 213 -5.90 -17.25 -26.45
CA PHE A 213 -6.05 -18.00 -25.21
C PHE A 213 -6.67 -17.11 -24.13
N ALA A 214 -7.22 -17.73 -23.08
CA ALA A 214 -7.71 -17.03 -21.89
C ALA A 214 -6.84 -17.29 -20.66
N THR A 215 -6.73 -16.32 -19.76
CA THR A 215 -6.17 -16.52 -18.43
C THR A 215 -7.27 -16.79 -17.42
N ILE A 216 -6.96 -17.62 -16.42
CA ILE A 216 -7.82 -17.86 -15.27
C ILE A 216 -7.21 -17.15 -14.06
N SER A 217 -7.90 -16.12 -13.58
CA SER A 217 -7.51 -15.31 -12.43
C SER A 217 -8.31 -15.74 -11.21
N HIS A 218 -7.64 -16.14 -10.14
CA HIS A 218 -8.30 -16.78 -9.00
C HIS A 218 -7.58 -16.53 -7.67
N VAL A 219 -8.22 -16.90 -6.56
CA VAL A 219 -7.61 -16.87 -5.23
C VAL A 219 -7.20 -18.27 -4.80
N TRP A 220 -5.89 -18.50 -4.64
CA TRP A 220 -5.33 -19.78 -4.20
C TRP A 220 -5.98 -20.32 -2.93
N SER A 221 -6.15 -19.48 -1.91
CA SER A 221 -6.78 -19.86 -0.65
C SER A 221 -8.28 -20.17 -0.76
N GLN A 222 -8.86 -20.20 -1.96
CA GLN A 222 -10.22 -20.67 -2.21
C GLN A 222 -10.28 -22.10 -2.78
N GLY A 223 -9.14 -22.73 -3.08
CA GLY A 223 -9.08 -24.16 -3.39
C GLY A 223 -8.92 -24.53 -4.86
N LEU A 224 -8.56 -23.61 -5.76
CA LEU A 224 -8.35 -23.94 -7.19
C LEU A 224 -6.93 -24.51 -7.38
N GLY A 225 -6.83 -25.81 -7.65
CA GLY A 225 -5.53 -26.47 -7.83
C GLY A 225 -4.72 -26.66 -6.53
N ASN A 226 -3.44 -27.02 -6.65
CA ASN A 226 -2.53 -27.31 -5.52
C ASN A 226 -1.14 -26.67 -5.62
N GLU A 227 -0.45 -26.54 -4.49
CA GLU A 227 0.82 -25.80 -4.38
C GLU A 227 2.07 -26.58 -4.84
N SER A 228 2.01 -27.91 -4.89
CA SER A 228 3.22 -28.75 -4.93
C SER A 228 3.34 -29.65 -6.16
N LYS A 229 2.24 -29.96 -6.83
CA LYS A 229 2.16 -30.97 -7.90
C LYS A 229 1.72 -30.43 -9.25
N ASN A 230 1.36 -29.14 -9.35
CA ASN A 230 0.75 -28.55 -10.54
C ASN A 230 -0.45 -29.35 -11.06
N LYS A 231 -1.37 -29.70 -10.15
CA LYS A 231 -2.59 -30.45 -10.50
C LYS A 231 -3.84 -29.74 -10.01
N ILE A 232 -4.96 -30.06 -10.62
CA ILE A 232 -6.29 -29.53 -10.32
C ILE A 232 -7.32 -30.65 -10.37
N GLN A 233 -8.45 -30.48 -9.69
CA GLN A 233 -9.53 -31.47 -9.72
C GLN A 233 -10.20 -31.51 -11.10
N THR A 234 -10.51 -32.69 -11.64
CA THR A 234 -11.19 -32.84 -12.93
C THR A 234 -12.52 -32.07 -12.99
N CYS A 235 -13.27 -32.02 -11.89
CA CYS A 235 -14.51 -31.24 -11.81
C CYS A 235 -14.29 -29.72 -12.00
N GLN A 236 -13.15 -29.17 -11.58
CA GLN A 236 -12.81 -27.78 -11.79
C GLN A 236 -12.41 -27.53 -13.26
N LEU A 237 -11.76 -28.49 -13.92
CA LEU A 237 -11.48 -28.40 -15.35
C LEU A 237 -12.75 -28.43 -16.20
N ARG A 238 -13.74 -29.28 -15.87
CA ARG A 238 -15.05 -29.27 -16.55
C ARG A 238 -15.70 -27.90 -16.47
N MET A 239 -15.65 -27.28 -15.29
CA MET A 239 -16.13 -25.92 -15.07
C MET A 239 -15.37 -24.92 -15.94
N ILE A 240 -14.03 -24.94 -15.92
CA ILE A 240 -13.21 -24.01 -16.72
C ILE A 240 -13.48 -24.20 -18.21
N ARG A 241 -13.61 -25.43 -18.71
CA ARG A 241 -13.95 -25.75 -20.10
C ARG A 241 -15.24 -25.05 -20.54
N LYS A 242 -16.28 -25.08 -19.68
CA LYS A 242 -17.54 -24.37 -19.95
C LYS A 242 -17.35 -22.85 -20.05
N TYR A 243 -16.62 -22.26 -19.11
CA TYR A 243 -16.33 -20.82 -19.14
C TYR A 243 -15.55 -20.41 -20.38
N LEU A 244 -14.58 -21.23 -20.80
CA LEU A 244 -13.81 -20.99 -22.03
C LEU A 244 -14.72 -20.99 -23.27
N LYS A 245 -15.60 -21.98 -23.39
CA LYS A 245 -16.55 -22.04 -24.51
C LYS A 245 -17.46 -20.82 -24.58
N ASP A 246 -17.95 -20.36 -23.42
CA ASP A 246 -18.81 -19.19 -23.30
C ASP A 246 -18.09 -17.90 -23.73
N VAL A 247 -16.93 -17.59 -23.14
CA VAL A 247 -16.20 -16.34 -23.46
C VAL A 247 -15.70 -16.28 -24.90
N PHE A 248 -15.30 -17.42 -25.48
CA PHE A 248 -14.85 -17.50 -26.87
C PHE A 248 -16.01 -17.69 -27.86
N LYS A 249 -17.24 -17.91 -27.37
CA LYS A 249 -18.42 -18.23 -28.19
C LYS A 249 -18.13 -19.35 -29.20
N SER A 250 -17.46 -20.40 -28.73
CA SER A 250 -16.99 -21.51 -29.56
C SER A 250 -17.16 -22.83 -28.84
N GLU A 251 -17.62 -23.85 -29.56
CA GLU A 251 -17.73 -25.21 -29.05
C GLU A 251 -16.40 -25.98 -29.02
N GLU A 252 -15.37 -25.44 -29.67
CA GLU A 252 -14.03 -26.04 -29.67
C GLU A 252 -13.28 -25.79 -28.37
N ASP A 253 -12.41 -26.73 -28.00
CA ASP A 253 -11.52 -26.57 -26.86
C ASP A 253 -10.50 -25.46 -27.07
N GLN A 254 -10.57 -24.45 -26.20
CA GLN A 254 -9.73 -23.27 -26.26
C GLN A 254 -8.48 -23.41 -25.39
N PHE A 255 -7.42 -22.70 -25.77
CA PHE A 255 -6.23 -22.59 -24.94
C PHE A 255 -6.49 -21.70 -23.73
N PHE A 256 -5.89 -22.05 -22.61
CA PHE A 256 -5.93 -21.25 -21.41
C PHE A 256 -4.62 -21.27 -20.64
N TRP A 257 -4.50 -20.36 -19.67
CA TRP A 257 -3.40 -20.30 -18.75
C TRP A 257 -3.92 -20.22 -17.32
N LEU A 258 -3.35 -21.04 -16.44
CA LEU A 258 -3.61 -21.02 -15.00
C LEU A 258 -2.28 -21.19 -14.28
N ASP A 259 -1.94 -20.24 -13.42
CA ASP A 259 -0.67 -20.18 -12.68
C ASP A 259 -0.35 -21.48 -11.93
N THR A 260 -1.34 -22.09 -11.28
CA THR A 260 -1.21 -23.37 -10.58
C THR A 260 -0.73 -24.50 -11.48
N LEU A 261 -1.04 -24.46 -12.78
CA LEU A 261 -0.69 -25.50 -13.74
C LEU A 261 0.54 -25.12 -14.57
N ALA A 262 0.74 -23.83 -14.85
CA ALA A 262 1.74 -23.31 -15.77
C ALA A 262 3.08 -22.95 -15.10
N ILE A 263 3.09 -22.64 -13.80
CA ILE A 263 4.30 -22.24 -13.07
C ILE A 263 4.90 -23.47 -12.38
N PRO A 264 6.16 -23.88 -12.67
CA PRO A 264 6.78 -25.03 -12.04
C PRO A 264 6.71 -24.99 -10.51
N SER A 265 6.35 -26.12 -9.89
CA SER A 265 6.31 -26.23 -8.43
C SER A 265 7.70 -26.01 -7.80
N LYS A 266 7.71 -25.67 -6.51
CA LYS A 266 8.96 -25.41 -5.78
C LYS A 266 9.89 -26.63 -5.85
N SER A 267 11.16 -26.38 -6.17
CA SER A 267 12.15 -27.43 -6.31
C SER A 267 13.53 -26.95 -5.83
N THR A 268 14.33 -27.91 -5.38
CA THR A 268 15.73 -27.68 -4.98
C THR A 268 16.68 -27.65 -6.18
N THR A 269 16.28 -28.19 -7.35
CA THR A 269 17.10 -28.22 -8.57
C THR A 269 17.17 -26.85 -9.23
N ASP A 270 18.38 -26.38 -9.56
CA ASP A 270 18.60 -25.03 -10.09
C ASP A 270 17.89 -24.77 -11.43
N THR A 271 17.80 -25.78 -12.30
CA THR A 271 17.06 -25.69 -13.57
C THR A 271 15.58 -25.36 -13.37
N ARG A 272 14.93 -25.99 -12.38
CA ARG A 272 13.52 -25.72 -12.06
C ARG A 272 13.34 -24.38 -11.34
N LYS A 273 14.29 -23.96 -10.50
CA LYS A 273 14.27 -22.61 -9.90
C LYS A 273 14.35 -21.54 -10.97
N ALA A 274 15.26 -21.69 -11.92
CA ALA A 274 15.41 -20.76 -13.03
C ALA A 274 14.15 -20.71 -13.92
N ALA A 275 13.57 -21.87 -14.25
CA ALA A 275 12.31 -21.94 -15.00
C ALA A 275 11.14 -21.31 -14.22
N ARG A 276 11.06 -21.52 -12.90
CA ARG A 276 10.05 -20.87 -12.06
C ARG A 276 10.21 -19.35 -12.05
N LYS A 277 11.44 -18.86 -11.91
CA LYS A 277 11.75 -17.42 -11.99
C LYS A 277 11.34 -16.82 -13.34
N ALA A 278 11.62 -17.53 -14.44
CA ALA A 278 11.18 -17.14 -15.79
C ALA A 278 9.64 -17.11 -15.90
N ALA A 279 8.95 -18.14 -15.39
CA ALA A 279 7.50 -18.19 -15.44
C ALA A 279 6.86 -17.02 -14.67
N ILE A 280 7.40 -16.68 -13.49
CA ILE A 280 6.93 -15.57 -12.66
C ILE A 280 7.21 -14.22 -13.34
N SER A 281 8.41 -14.02 -13.90
CA SER A 281 8.74 -12.76 -14.59
C SER A 281 7.90 -12.52 -15.85
N ARG A 282 7.38 -13.59 -16.46
CA ARG A 282 6.52 -13.54 -17.66
C ARG A 282 5.03 -13.36 -17.34
N ILE A 283 4.57 -13.37 -16.07
CA ILE A 283 3.13 -13.25 -15.73
C ILE A 283 2.51 -11.98 -16.35
N HIS A 284 3.19 -10.84 -16.26
CA HIS A 284 2.73 -9.61 -16.91
C HIS A 284 2.50 -9.81 -18.41
N HIS A 285 3.46 -10.44 -19.09
CA HIS A 285 3.35 -10.74 -20.51
C HIS A 285 2.17 -11.67 -20.82
N VAL A 286 1.99 -12.75 -20.06
CA VAL A 286 0.87 -13.70 -20.20
C VAL A 286 -0.48 -12.98 -20.19
N PHE A 287 -0.76 -12.20 -19.13
CA PHE A 287 -2.03 -11.49 -19.02
C PHE A 287 -2.20 -10.39 -20.07
N SER A 288 -1.11 -9.77 -20.54
CA SER A 288 -1.16 -8.75 -21.60
C SER A 288 -1.50 -9.32 -22.98
N LYS A 289 -1.16 -10.59 -23.22
CA LYS A 289 -1.37 -11.28 -24.50
C LYS A 289 -2.66 -12.09 -24.53
N ALA A 290 -3.22 -12.44 -23.38
CA ALA A 290 -4.50 -13.12 -23.29
C ALA A 290 -5.63 -12.30 -23.95
N SER A 291 -6.54 -13.00 -24.64
CA SER A 291 -7.74 -12.39 -25.24
C SER A 291 -8.78 -12.10 -24.17
N HIS A 292 -8.89 -13.00 -23.19
CA HIS A 292 -9.85 -12.94 -22.09
C HIS A 292 -9.17 -13.28 -20.76
N CYS A 293 -9.61 -12.64 -19.68
CA CYS A 293 -9.22 -12.99 -18.32
C CYS A 293 -10.47 -13.31 -17.50
N ILE A 294 -10.62 -14.57 -17.10
CA ILE A 294 -11.77 -15.09 -16.37
C ILE A 294 -11.48 -15.05 -14.87
N ILE A 295 -12.24 -14.23 -14.15
CA ILE A 295 -12.19 -14.06 -12.71
C ILE A 295 -13.04 -15.15 -12.05
N ILE A 296 -12.41 -15.90 -11.17
CA ILE A 296 -13.05 -16.93 -10.36
C ILE A 296 -12.88 -16.57 -8.88
N ASP A 297 -13.96 -16.07 -8.27
CA ASP A 297 -14.07 -15.90 -6.82
C ASP A 297 -15.15 -16.83 -6.26
N ARG A 298 -14.79 -17.56 -5.20
CA ARG A 298 -15.68 -18.58 -4.61
C ARG A 298 -16.98 -18.01 -4.06
N TYR A 299 -16.95 -16.84 -3.42
CA TYR A 299 -18.19 -16.24 -2.89
C TYR A 299 -19.13 -15.85 -4.02
N MET A 300 -18.58 -15.29 -5.11
CA MET A 300 -19.36 -14.96 -6.32
C MET A 300 -19.94 -16.21 -6.98
N LEU A 301 -19.19 -17.31 -7.02
CA LEU A 301 -19.68 -18.61 -7.52
C LEU A 301 -20.70 -19.29 -6.60
N GLU A 302 -20.74 -18.94 -5.31
CA GLU A 302 -21.68 -19.54 -4.35
C GLU A 302 -22.97 -18.73 -4.24
N THR A 303 -22.88 -17.40 -4.33
CA THR A 303 -23.96 -16.48 -4.00
C THR A 303 -24.43 -15.63 -5.16
N GLY A 304 -23.58 -15.34 -6.14
CA GLY A 304 -23.93 -14.43 -7.23
C GLY A 304 -25.04 -14.98 -8.10
N ASN A 305 -25.94 -14.12 -8.55
CA ASN A 305 -26.98 -14.46 -9.50
C ASN A 305 -26.71 -13.76 -10.84
N ALA A 306 -26.89 -14.45 -11.97
CA ALA A 306 -26.81 -13.83 -13.29
C ALA A 306 -27.89 -12.76 -13.52
N ASP A 307 -29.02 -12.86 -12.81
CA ASP A 307 -30.13 -11.90 -12.82
C ASP A 307 -30.04 -10.88 -11.66
N GLU A 308 -28.97 -10.92 -10.85
CA GLU A 308 -28.75 -9.88 -9.85
C GLU A 308 -28.48 -8.53 -10.52
N ASP A 309 -29.03 -7.50 -9.89
CA ASP A 309 -28.75 -6.11 -10.22
C ASP A 309 -27.24 -5.82 -10.18
N CYS A 310 -26.74 -5.09 -11.19
CA CYS A 310 -25.32 -4.79 -11.40
C CYS A 310 -24.65 -4.16 -10.16
N ARG A 311 -25.41 -3.44 -9.34
CA ARG A 311 -24.95 -2.82 -8.08
C ARG A 311 -24.60 -3.86 -7.02
N THR A 312 -25.38 -4.94 -6.91
CA THR A 312 -25.15 -6.05 -6.00
C THR A 312 -23.92 -6.87 -6.45
N THR A 313 -23.81 -7.12 -7.75
CA THR A 313 -22.64 -7.78 -8.34
C THR A 313 -21.37 -6.96 -8.11
N ALA A 314 -21.43 -5.65 -8.36
CA ALA A 314 -20.32 -4.73 -8.15
C ALA A 314 -19.89 -4.65 -6.69
N ALA A 315 -20.85 -4.53 -5.77
CA ALA A 315 -20.61 -4.50 -4.33
C ALA A 315 -19.96 -5.80 -3.84
N SER A 316 -20.43 -6.96 -4.32
CA SER A 316 -19.85 -8.27 -3.99
C SER A 316 -18.44 -8.44 -4.55
N LEU A 317 -18.18 -7.93 -5.77
CA LEU A 317 -16.84 -7.98 -6.36
C LEU A 317 -15.87 -7.09 -5.59
N LEU A 318 -16.25 -5.86 -5.22
CA LEU A 318 -15.42 -4.96 -4.39
C LEU A 318 -15.02 -5.61 -3.06
N THR A 319 -15.91 -6.39 -2.45
CA THR A 319 -15.65 -7.08 -1.17
C THR A 319 -15.02 -8.47 -1.31
N SER A 320 -14.84 -8.94 -2.54
CA SER A 320 -14.38 -10.29 -2.86
C SER A 320 -12.98 -10.59 -2.32
N ALA A 321 -12.62 -11.86 -2.28
CA ALA A 321 -11.25 -12.24 -1.96
C ALA A 321 -10.28 -11.84 -3.06
N TRP A 322 -10.78 -11.87 -4.29
CA TRP A 322 -10.03 -11.52 -5.46
C TRP A 322 -9.55 -10.07 -5.43
N ILE A 323 -10.40 -9.07 -5.16
CA ILE A 323 -9.98 -7.67 -5.07
C ILE A 323 -8.97 -7.42 -3.94
N ARG A 324 -9.01 -8.19 -2.84
CA ARG A 324 -8.09 -8.01 -1.70
C ARG A 324 -6.71 -8.66 -1.88
N ARG A 325 -6.42 -9.35 -2.98
CA ARG A 325 -5.11 -10.00 -3.20
C ARG A 325 -4.20 -9.09 -4.03
N LEU A 326 -2.92 -8.96 -3.68
CA LEU A 326 -2.02 -8.06 -4.41
C LEU A 326 -1.80 -8.52 -5.87
N TRP A 327 -1.55 -9.81 -6.07
CA TRP A 327 -1.32 -10.41 -7.40
C TRP A 327 -2.44 -10.14 -8.41
N THR A 328 -3.70 -10.21 -7.98
CA THR A 328 -4.86 -10.02 -8.86
C THR A 328 -4.99 -8.58 -9.37
N LEU A 329 -4.34 -7.60 -8.73
CA LEU A 329 -4.31 -6.22 -9.23
C LEU A 329 -3.62 -6.16 -10.59
N GLN A 330 -2.45 -6.78 -10.69
CA GLN A 330 -1.67 -6.84 -11.91
C GLN A 330 -2.44 -7.60 -12.99
N GLU A 331 -3.08 -8.71 -12.62
CA GLU A 331 -3.93 -9.49 -13.53
C GLU A 331 -5.09 -8.64 -14.07
N ALA A 332 -5.77 -7.85 -13.22
CA ALA A 332 -6.87 -6.97 -13.60
C ALA A 332 -6.45 -5.81 -14.51
N PHE A 333 -5.35 -5.15 -14.14
CA PHE A 333 -4.84 -3.95 -14.80
C PHE A 333 -4.40 -4.23 -16.23
N VAL A 334 -3.67 -5.33 -16.42
CA VAL A 334 -3.01 -5.69 -17.68
C VAL A 334 -3.96 -6.39 -18.66
N SER A 335 -4.99 -7.07 -18.17
CA SER A 335 -5.93 -7.79 -19.01
C SER A 335 -6.74 -6.89 -19.94
N LYS A 336 -6.93 -7.32 -21.19
CA LYS A 336 -7.76 -6.61 -22.18
C LYS A 336 -9.24 -6.62 -21.76
N THR A 337 -9.82 -7.80 -21.66
CA THR A 337 -11.23 -8.01 -21.25
C THR A 337 -11.28 -8.85 -19.97
N LEU A 338 -12.06 -8.38 -19.00
CA LEU A 338 -12.29 -9.08 -17.73
C LEU A 338 -13.69 -9.69 -17.73
N HIS A 339 -13.75 -10.93 -17.30
CA HIS A 339 -14.91 -11.79 -17.37
C HIS A 339 -15.18 -12.36 -15.98
N LEU A 340 -16.32 -12.06 -15.37
CA LEU A 340 -16.66 -12.54 -14.04
C LEU A 340 -17.48 -13.84 -14.15
N ALA A 341 -16.95 -14.92 -13.59
CA ALA A 341 -17.70 -16.17 -13.45
C ALA A 341 -18.64 -16.07 -12.23
N MET A 342 -19.94 -16.29 -12.47
CA MET A 342 -20.97 -16.24 -11.43
C MET A 342 -21.72 -17.56 -11.33
N ARG A 343 -22.57 -17.69 -10.32
CA ARG A 343 -23.53 -18.79 -10.27
C ARG A 343 -24.65 -18.53 -11.28
N ASP A 344 -25.07 -19.63 -11.87
CA ASP A 344 -26.19 -19.72 -12.79
C ASP A 344 -27.24 -20.59 -12.10
N ASP A 345 -28.40 -20.00 -11.83
CA ASP A 345 -29.58 -20.66 -11.26
C ASP A 345 -30.71 -20.74 -12.29
N SER A 346 -30.41 -20.64 -13.60
CA SER A 346 -31.40 -20.93 -14.63
C SER A 346 -32.02 -22.30 -14.29
N GLY A 347 -33.30 -22.28 -13.91
CA GLY A 347 -34.02 -23.45 -13.43
C GLY A 347 -34.28 -24.49 -14.52
N ASP A 348 -33.61 -24.36 -15.67
CA ASP A 348 -33.65 -25.26 -16.79
C ASP A 348 -32.49 -26.26 -16.67
N PRO A 349 -32.75 -27.53 -16.28
CA PRO A 349 -31.73 -28.56 -16.23
C PRO A 349 -31.09 -28.88 -17.59
N SER A 350 -31.62 -28.36 -18.71
CA SER A 350 -31.05 -28.48 -20.05
C SER A 350 -30.09 -27.33 -20.43
N ASP A 351 -30.18 -26.18 -19.78
CA ASP A 351 -29.27 -25.03 -19.99
C ASP A 351 -28.15 -25.04 -18.95
N SER A 352 -27.16 -25.93 -19.11
CA SER A 352 -26.10 -26.10 -18.11
C SER A 352 -24.91 -25.13 -18.28
N HIS A 353 -25.13 -23.97 -18.90
CA HIS A 353 -24.10 -22.99 -19.21
C HIS A 353 -23.95 -21.99 -18.06
N ARG A 354 -22.99 -22.24 -17.17
CA ARG A 354 -22.58 -21.22 -16.20
C ARG A 354 -22.14 -19.96 -16.93
N LYS A 355 -22.91 -18.89 -16.78
CA LYS A 355 -22.71 -17.61 -17.45
C LYS A 355 -21.43 -16.93 -16.96
N VAL A 356 -20.63 -16.49 -17.91
CA VAL A 356 -19.51 -15.60 -17.69
C VAL A 356 -19.88 -14.23 -18.25
N MET A 357 -19.86 -13.22 -17.39
CA MET A 357 -20.24 -11.86 -17.77
C MET A 357 -19.00 -10.98 -17.96
N ALA A 358 -18.91 -10.29 -19.10
CA ALA A 358 -17.88 -9.26 -19.26
C ALA A 358 -18.18 -8.09 -18.31
N LEU A 359 -17.17 -7.64 -17.56
CA LEU A 359 -17.35 -6.56 -16.57
C LEU A 359 -17.77 -5.23 -17.20
N ASP A 360 -17.38 -4.98 -18.45
CA ASP A 360 -17.73 -3.76 -19.17
C ASP A 360 -19.22 -3.76 -19.59
N ASP A 361 -19.80 -4.94 -19.83
CA ASP A 361 -21.21 -5.14 -20.20
C ASP A 361 -22.14 -5.12 -18.96
N MET A 362 -21.58 -5.24 -17.75
CA MET A 362 -22.33 -5.26 -16.49
C MET A 362 -23.15 -3.98 -16.25
N TRP A 363 -22.74 -2.87 -16.84
CA TRP A 363 -23.35 -1.54 -16.63
C TRP A 363 -24.35 -1.13 -17.72
N GLY A 364 -24.87 -2.10 -18.48
CA GLY A 364 -25.77 -1.89 -19.63
C GLY A 364 -27.06 -1.11 -19.35
N ASP A 365 -27.71 -0.70 -20.45
CA ASP A 365 -28.67 0.40 -20.59
C ASP A 365 -29.61 0.61 -19.40
N ASP A 366 -29.49 1.77 -18.75
CA ASP A 366 -30.24 2.22 -17.57
C ASP A 366 -31.68 2.61 -17.96
N SER A 367 -32.35 1.72 -18.69
CA SER A 367 -33.69 1.86 -19.26
C SER A 367 -34.77 2.15 -18.19
N GLU A 368 -34.45 1.98 -16.91
CA GLU A 368 -35.30 2.42 -15.82
C GLU A 368 -35.35 3.95 -15.64
N GLY A 369 -34.40 4.72 -16.18
CA GLY A 369 -34.41 6.19 -16.13
C GLY A 369 -34.42 6.79 -14.71
N ARG A 370 -34.08 5.98 -13.69
CA ARG A 370 -34.11 6.39 -12.29
C ARG A 370 -32.77 6.94 -11.86
N ALA A 371 -32.73 8.25 -11.65
CA ALA A 371 -31.50 8.97 -11.35
C ALA A 371 -30.73 8.50 -10.09
N PHE A 372 -31.43 7.87 -9.13
CA PHE A 372 -30.80 7.17 -8.01
C PHE A 372 -29.86 6.05 -8.49
N PHE A 373 -30.36 5.17 -9.34
CA PHE A 373 -29.60 4.03 -9.82
C PHE A 373 -28.45 4.44 -10.72
N THR A 374 -28.66 5.42 -11.59
CA THR A 374 -27.58 5.99 -12.40
C THR A 374 -26.45 6.52 -11.52
N SER A 375 -26.79 7.26 -10.46
CA SER A 375 -25.81 7.80 -9.51
C SER A 375 -25.02 6.70 -8.79
N VAL A 376 -25.71 5.65 -8.31
CA VAL A 376 -25.06 4.52 -7.64
C VAL A 376 -24.18 3.72 -8.61
N ASN A 377 -24.64 3.51 -9.85
CA ASN A 377 -23.88 2.83 -10.90
C ASN A 377 -22.58 3.58 -11.20
N ILE A 378 -22.64 4.90 -11.36
CA ILE A 378 -21.46 5.75 -11.57
C ILE A 378 -20.46 5.61 -10.41
N LEU A 379 -20.94 5.69 -9.16
CA LEU A 379 -20.09 5.57 -7.97
C LEU A 379 -19.44 4.19 -7.87
N MET A 380 -20.21 3.10 -8.03
CA MET A 380 -19.70 1.73 -7.99
C MET A 380 -18.72 1.45 -9.14
N LYS A 381 -19.05 1.85 -10.37
CA LYS A 381 -18.18 1.73 -11.55
C LYS A 381 -16.84 2.44 -11.33
N ARG A 382 -16.87 3.66 -10.78
CA ARG A 382 -15.65 4.43 -10.44
C ARG A 382 -14.81 3.70 -9.38
N LYS A 383 -15.41 3.22 -8.28
CA LYS A 383 -14.66 2.51 -7.22
C LYS A 383 -14.08 1.18 -7.70
N LEU A 384 -14.79 0.43 -8.55
CA LEU A 384 -14.27 -0.78 -9.19
C LEU A 384 -13.11 -0.47 -10.13
N ALA A 385 -13.27 0.53 -11.00
CA ALA A 385 -12.23 0.97 -11.92
C ALA A 385 -10.97 1.43 -11.17
N GLN A 386 -11.11 2.19 -10.08
CA GLN A 386 -9.99 2.60 -9.22
C GLN A 386 -9.32 1.38 -8.56
N SER A 387 -10.10 0.47 -8.00
CA SER A 387 -9.58 -0.74 -7.33
C SER A 387 -8.79 -1.64 -8.28
N MET A 388 -9.07 -1.58 -9.59
CA MET A 388 -8.40 -2.38 -10.63
C MET A 388 -7.45 -1.56 -11.53
N MET A 389 -7.30 -0.25 -11.29
CA MET A 389 -6.54 0.69 -12.14
C MET A 389 -7.01 0.78 -13.61
N ARG A 390 -8.31 0.66 -13.89
CA ARG A 390 -8.91 0.59 -15.24
C ARG A 390 -9.68 1.83 -15.72
N LYS A 391 -9.51 3.00 -15.09
CA LYS A 391 -10.23 4.25 -15.49
C LYS A 391 -10.07 4.59 -16.99
N GLU A 392 -11.02 5.32 -17.57
CA GLU A 392 -10.93 5.90 -18.93
C GLU A 392 -9.65 6.75 -19.11
N GLU A 393 -9.23 7.50 -18.09
CA GLU A 393 -7.93 8.21 -18.05
C GLU A 393 -6.71 7.26 -18.08
N ALA A 394 -6.85 6.04 -17.57
CA ALA A 394 -5.81 5.01 -17.67
C ALA A 394 -5.80 4.32 -19.05
N ALA A 395 -6.86 4.44 -19.85
CA ALA A 395 -6.85 4.00 -21.25
C ALA A 395 -5.93 4.89 -22.11
N ASP A 396 -5.84 6.19 -21.81
CA ASP A 396 -4.85 7.09 -22.41
C ASP A 396 -3.41 6.67 -22.07
N TYR A 397 -3.16 6.19 -20.84
CA TYR A 397 -1.86 5.65 -20.44
C TYR A 397 -1.43 4.41 -21.24
N ARG A 398 -2.38 3.52 -21.58
CA ARG A 398 -2.11 2.35 -22.44
C ARG A 398 -1.63 2.74 -23.84
N SER A 399 -1.90 3.98 -24.28
CA SER A 399 -1.65 4.45 -25.64
C SER A 399 -0.51 5.49 -25.76
N ARG A 400 -0.19 6.25 -24.70
CA ARG A 400 0.82 7.34 -24.74
C ARG A 400 1.68 7.45 -23.46
N PRO A 401 2.81 6.71 -23.35
CA PRO A 401 3.65 6.66 -22.14
C PRO A 401 4.55 7.87 -21.87
N GLN A 402 4.51 8.95 -22.65
CA GLN A 402 5.66 9.87 -22.81
C GLN A 402 5.63 11.17 -21.99
N GLN A 403 4.63 11.42 -21.14
CA GLN A 403 4.64 12.60 -20.25
C GLN A 403 4.92 12.18 -18.79
N HIS A 404 5.94 12.79 -18.17
CA HIS A 404 6.34 12.54 -16.76
C HIS A 404 5.16 12.58 -15.76
N ARG A 405 4.18 13.46 -15.99
CA ARG A 405 2.98 13.56 -15.14
C ARG A 405 2.13 12.28 -15.21
N ASN A 406 1.99 11.67 -16.38
CA ASN A 406 1.15 10.49 -16.58
C ASN A 406 1.73 9.26 -15.87
N THR A 407 3.05 9.17 -15.79
CA THR A 407 3.74 8.03 -15.19
C THR A 407 3.80 8.14 -13.66
N ALA A 408 3.97 9.35 -13.11
CA ALA A 408 3.79 9.59 -11.69
C ALA A 408 2.33 9.31 -11.26
N VAL A 409 1.35 9.72 -12.06
CA VAL A 409 -0.07 9.39 -11.81
C VAL A 409 -0.29 7.88 -11.78
N LEU A 410 0.36 7.10 -12.65
CA LEU A 410 0.30 5.64 -12.60
C LEU A 410 0.83 5.09 -11.26
N VAL A 411 2.00 5.54 -10.80
CA VAL A 411 2.60 5.10 -9.53
C VAL A 411 1.69 5.45 -8.35
N ALA A 412 1.10 6.65 -8.35
CA ALA A 412 0.12 7.05 -7.34
C ALA A 412 -1.15 6.18 -7.37
N ASN A 413 -1.68 5.89 -8.55
CA ASN A 413 -2.84 5.02 -8.70
C ASN A 413 -2.53 3.58 -8.26
N ALA A 414 -1.32 3.10 -8.54
CA ALA A 414 -0.85 1.81 -8.06
C ALA A 414 -0.83 1.78 -6.53
N TRP A 415 -0.23 2.78 -5.87
CA TRP A 415 -0.26 2.88 -4.41
C TRP A 415 -1.68 2.90 -3.84
N ARG A 416 -2.59 3.69 -4.46
CA ARG A 416 -4.00 3.76 -4.04
C ARG A 416 -4.74 2.42 -4.21
N ALA A 417 -4.39 1.62 -5.19
CA ALA A 417 -5.02 0.32 -5.45
C ALA A 417 -4.42 -0.82 -4.60
N THR A 418 -3.21 -0.66 -4.06
CA THR A 418 -2.49 -1.70 -3.29
C THR A 418 -2.70 -1.61 -1.78
N ARG A 419 -2.96 -0.41 -1.23
CA ARG A 419 -3.14 -0.15 0.21
C ARG A 419 -4.07 -1.10 0.96
N TYR A 420 -5.13 -1.60 0.32
CA TYR A 420 -6.11 -2.51 0.92
C TYR A 420 -5.95 -3.97 0.53
N ARG A 421 -4.88 -4.29 -0.18
CA ARG A 421 -4.56 -5.63 -0.64
C ARG A 421 -3.63 -6.34 0.33
N THR A 422 -3.55 -7.65 0.17
CA THR A 422 -2.79 -8.57 1.01
C THR A 422 -2.01 -9.55 0.16
N ILE A 423 -0.92 -10.05 0.72
CA ILE A 423 -0.06 -11.06 0.10
C ILE A 423 0.37 -12.08 1.15
N ASP A 424 0.53 -13.34 0.72
CA ASP A 424 0.91 -14.43 1.63
C ASP A 424 2.40 -14.38 2.01
N ARG A 425 3.24 -13.79 1.14
CA ARG A 425 4.69 -13.64 1.35
C ARG A 425 5.08 -12.17 1.19
N PRO A 426 5.50 -11.48 2.26
CA PRO A 426 5.84 -10.05 2.20
C PRO A 426 6.88 -9.70 1.13
N LYS A 427 7.90 -10.54 0.92
CA LYS A 427 8.94 -10.30 -0.10
C LYS A 427 8.42 -10.23 -1.54
N ASP A 428 7.27 -10.87 -1.80
CA ASP A 428 6.67 -10.88 -3.14
C ASP A 428 5.99 -9.53 -3.45
N GLU A 429 5.88 -8.61 -2.47
CA GLU A 429 5.30 -7.26 -2.69
C GLU A 429 6.03 -6.51 -3.81
N THR A 430 7.34 -6.35 -3.70
CA THR A 430 8.15 -5.62 -4.69
C THR A 430 8.19 -6.34 -6.03
N LEU A 431 8.07 -7.67 -6.03
CA LEU A 431 7.93 -8.49 -7.24
C LEU A 431 6.61 -8.17 -7.98
N VAL A 432 5.48 -8.10 -7.28
CA VAL A 432 4.19 -7.75 -7.89
C VAL A 432 4.19 -6.30 -8.35
N LEU A 433 4.72 -5.37 -7.56
CA LEU A 433 4.80 -3.96 -7.93
C LEU A 433 5.68 -3.75 -9.16
N ALA A 434 6.85 -4.41 -9.22
CA ALA A 434 7.75 -4.33 -10.36
C ALA A 434 7.11 -4.87 -11.64
N THR A 435 6.39 -5.99 -11.54
CA THR A 435 5.66 -6.54 -12.69
C THR A 435 4.46 -5.69 -13.08
N LEU A 436 3.70 -5.13 -12.14
CA LEU A 436 2.57 -4.21 -12.38
C LEU A 436 3.00 -2.94 -13.13
N LEU A 437 4.10 -2.32 -12.70
CA LEU A 437 4.66 -1.12 -13.32
C LEU A 437 5.58 -1.41 -14.51
N ASN A 438 5.73 -2.69 -14.86
CA ASN A 438 6.59 -3.17 -15.94
C ASN A 438 8.06 -2.67 -15.84
N ILE A 439 8.61 -2.66 -14.62
CA ILE A 439 10.01 -2.33 -14.33
C ILE A 439 10.78 -3.58 -13.88
N PRO A 440 12.13 -3.61 -13.95
CA PRO A 440 12.96 -4.70 -13.47
C PRO A 440 12.67 -5.11 -12.03
N ILE A 441 12.72 -6.43 -11.83
CA ILE A 441 12.51 -7.04 -10.51
C ILE A 441 13.81 -6.83 -9.74
N PRO A 442 13.76 -6.48 -8.45
CA PRO A 442 14.94 -6.38 -7.61
C PRO A 442 15.88 -7.58 -7.74
N SER A 443 17.15 -7.32 -8.04
CA SER A 443 18.18 -8.35 -8.22
C SER A 443 18.37 -9.21 -6.97
N SER A 444 18.16 -8.62 -5.79
CA SER A 444 18.21 -9.32 -4.50
C SER A 444 17.02 -10.24 -4.23
N HIS A 445 15.99 -10.25 -5.09
CA HIS A 445 14.82 -11.09 -4.88
C HIS A 445 15.17 -12.57 -5.05
N VAL A 446 15.03 -13.35 -3.97
CA VAL A 446 15.33 -14.79 -3.94
C VAL A 446 14.13 -15.61 -3.49
N ASP A 447 13.95 -16.78 -4.10
CA ASP A 447 12.86 -17.70 -3.78
C ASP A 447 12.99 -18.34 -2.39
N PHE A 448 14.22 -18.50 -1.90
CA PHE A 448 14.56 -19.17 -0.65
C PHE A 448 15.50 -18.30 0.19
N GLY A 449 15.35 -18.36 1.51
CA GLY A 449 16.16 -17.61 2.47
C GLY A 449 15.32 -17.15 3.64
N GLU A 450 16.00 -16.81 4.74
CA GLU A 450 15.36 -16.08 5.84
C GLU A 450 14.93 -14.71 5.34
N VAL A 451 13.72 -14.31 5.74
CA VAL A 451 13.14 -13.01 5.41
C VAL A 451 13.05 -12.24 6.71
N ASP A 452 13.92 -11.26 6.86
CA ASP A 452 13.86 -10.26 7.92
C ASP A 452 13.46 -8.89 7.35
N ASP A 453 13.23 -7.92 8.23
CA ASP A 453 12.84 -6.57 7.81
C ASP A 453 13.93 -5.88 6.98
N VAL A 454 15.21 -6.15 7.27
CA VAL A 454 16.35 -5.58 6.55
C VAL A 454 16.35 -6.05 5.08
N TYR A 455 16.06 -7.33 4.86
CA TYR A 455 15.91 -7.90 3.53
C TYR A 455 14.74 -7.26 2.76
N LEU A 456 13.58 -7.08 3.41
CA LEU A 456 12.42 -6.44 2.79
C LEU A 456 12.69 -4.98 2.43
N GLU A 457 13.34 -4.22 3.32
CA GLU A 457 13.73 -2.84 3.04
C GLU A 457 14.70 -2.75 1.85
N ARG A 458 15.68 -3.66 1.78
CA ARG A 458 16.61 -3.71 0.63
C ARG A 458 15.88 -3.93 -0.69
N LEU A 459 14.89 -4.82 -0.73
CA LEU A 459 14.08 -5.03 -1.94
C LEU A 459 13.30 -3.78 -2.32
N MET A 460 12.76 -3.04 -1.36
CA MET A 460 12.00 -1.82 -1.60
C MET A 460 12.91 -0.66 -2.07
N VAL A 461 14.13 -0.55 -1.52
CA VAL A 461 15.16 0.38 -1.99
C VAL A 461 15.54 0.09 -3.44
N GLU A 462 15.81 -1.17 -3.79
CA GLU A 462 16.10 -1.59 -5.16
C GLU A 462 14.93 -1.25 -6.10
N PHE A 463 13.70 -1.49 -5.67
CA PHE A 463 12.49 -1.15 -6.43
C PHE A 463 12.38 0.35 -6.72
N TRP A 464 12.55 1.22 -5.72
CA TRP A 464 12.54 2.68 -5.92
C TRP A 464 13.69 3.16 -6.80
N THR A 465 14.86 2.52 -6.66
CA THR A 465 16.02 2.80 -7.50
C THR A 465 15.75 2.43 -8.96
N SER A 466 15.08 1.30 -9.23
CA SER A 466 14.66 0.91 -10.59
C SER A 466 13.67 1.90 -11.20
N ILE A 467 12.71 2.43 -10.42
CA ILE A 467 11.80 3.49 -10.89
C ILE A 467 12.58 4.73 -11.37
N SER A 468 13.67 5.10 -10.67
CA SER A 468 14.42 6.31 -11.01
C SER A 468 15.54 6.12 -12.04
N ARG A 469 16.23 4.97 -12.07
CA ARG A 469 17.39 4.75 -12.96
C ARG A 469 16.97 4.40 -14.39
N GLU A 470 15.78 3.82 -14.56
CA GLU A 470 15.29 3.39 -15.87
C GLU A 470 14.43 4.47 -16.55
N SER A 471 15.05 5.64 -16.74
CA SER A 471 14.54 6.70 -17.61
C SER A 471 14.14 6.30 -19.05
N PRO A 472 14.52 5.13 -19.64
CA PRO A 472 13.91 4.70 -20.91
C PRO A 472 12.40 4.36 -20.79
N SER A 473 11.90 4.03 -19.59
CA SER A 473 10.50 3.64 -19.35
C SER A 473 9.56 4.83 -19.12
N GLY A 474 10.10 6.03 -18.94
CA GLY A 474 9.34 7.25 -18.64
C GLY A 474 8.76 7.34 -17.22
N MET A 475 9.01 6.36 -16.33
CA MET A 475 8.47 6.33 -14.97
C MET A 475 9.00 7.48 -14.10
N ALA A 476 8.15 7.99 -13.19
CA ALA A 476 8.49 9.08 -12.28
C ALA A 476 7.92 8.81 -10.88
N ILE A 477 8.65 9.26 -9.85
CA ILE A 477 8.24 9.14 -8.46
C ILE A 477 7.25 10.28 -8.16
N PRO A 478 6.05 10.02 -7.62
CA PRO A 478 5.16 11.08 -7.20
C PRO A 478 5.75 11.88 -6.05
N SER A 479 5.88 13.19 -6.20
CA SER A 479 6.36 14.09 -5.14
C SER A 479 5.51 14.01 -3.88
N GLY A 480 4.20 13.72 -4.02
CA GLY A 480 3.26 13.57 -2.90
C GLY A 480 3.53 12.37 -1.98
N LEU A 481 4.39 11.42 -2.37
CA LEU A 481 4.72 10.24 -1.57
C LEU A 481 5.32 10.59 -0.21
N ILE A 482 6.05 11.71 -0.11
CA ILE A 482 6.72 12.14 1.13
C ILE A 482 5.72 12.36 2.28
N PHE A 483 4.46 12.71 1.96
CA PHE A 483 3.39 13.00 2.92
C PHE A 483 2.59 11.76 3.35
N LEU A 484 2.83 10.61 2.73
CA LEU A 484 2.06 9.41 2.99
C LEU A 484 2.24 8.90 4.42
N PRO A 485 1.20 8.28 4.99
CA PRO A 485 1.28 7.67 6.30
C PRO A 485 1.95 6.29 6.25
N GLY A 486 2.41 5.84 7.42
CA GLY A 486 2.90 4.48 7.64
C GLY A 486 4.39 4.41 7.88
N ARG A 487 4.89 3.20 8.15
CA ARG A 487 6.31 2.95 8.37
C ARG A 487 7.11 3.33 7.12
N ARG A 488 8.19 4.09 7.33
CA ARG A 488 9.14 4.53 6.30
C ARG A 488 10.38 3.62 6.28
N LEU A 489 11.12 3.64 5.18
CA LEU A 489 12.39 2.91 5.08
C LEU A 489 13.43 3.52 6.02
N SER A 490 14.24 2.67 6.65
CA SER A 490 15.36 3.11 7.51
C SER A 490 16.64 3.39 6.71
N SER A 491 16.68 2.93 5.46
CA SER A 491 17.81 3.09 4.56
C SER A 491 18.07 4.56 4.22
N THR A 492 19.33 4.97 4.34
CA THR A 492 19.80 6.31 3.96
C THR A 492 19.38 6.68 2.54
N GLY A 493 18.82 7.90 2.36
CA GLY A 493 18.36 8.38 1.05
C GLY A 493 16.91 8.00 0.73
N PHE A 494 16.29 7.15 1.55
CA PHE A 494 14.95 6.60 1.31
C PHE A 494 13.99 6.81 2.49
N GLY A 495 14.35 7.62 3.48
CA GLY A 495 13.49 7.89 4.65
C GLY A 495 12.14 8.54 4.29
N TRP A 496 12.04 9.16 3.12
CA TRP A 496 10.80 9.70 2.58
C TRP A 496 9.83 8.62 2.06
N ALA A 497 10.32 7.42 1.74
CA ALA A 497 9.56 6.39 1.04
C ALA A 497 8.87 5.41 2.01
N PRO A 498 7.65 4.94 1.68
CA PRO A 498 6.96 3.92 2.48
C PRO A 498 7.70 2.58 2.41
N ALA A 499 7.81 1.90 3.55
CA ALA A 499 8.41 0.56 3.65
C ALA A 499 7.53 -0.54 3.04
N THR A 500 6.23 -0.31 2.99
CA THR A 500 5.23 -1.15 2.31
C THR A 500 4.12 -0.27 1.77
N TRP A 501 3.55 -0.64 0.63
CA TRP A 501 2.40 0.00 0.04
C TRP A 501 1.08 -0.58 0.57
N MET A 502 1.11 -1.73 1.26
CA MET A 502 -0.07 -2.39 1.85
C MET A 502 -0.35 -1.91 3.28
N SER A 503 -0.12 -0.63 3.57
CA SER A 503 -0.27 -0.06 4.92
C SER A 503 -1.71 -0.04 5.43
N GLN A 504 -2.69 -0.18 4.54
CA GLN A 504 -4.13 -0.07 4.83
C GLN A 504 -4.48 1.27 5.51
N GLN A 505 -3.72 2.31 5.19
CA GLN A 505 -3.95 3.68 5.65
C GLN A 505 -4.43 4.56 4.50
N GLU A 506 -5.09 5.66 4.87
CA GLU A 506 -5.67 6.59 3.91
C GLU A 506 -4.74 7.74 3.61
N GLU A 507 -4.82 8.22 2.38
CA GLU A 507 -4.21 9.48 2.01
C GLU A 507 -4.89 10.61 2.80
N THR A 508 -4.10 11.49 3.42
CA THR A 508 -4.63 12.61 4.20
C THR A 508 -4.87 13.82 3.28
N TYR A 509 -5.95 14.56 3.53
CA TYR A 509 -6.27 15.80 2.82
C TYR A 509 -5.06 16.76 2.83
N PRO A 510 -4.69 17.40 1.69
CA PRO A 510 -5.44 17.61 0.46
C PRO A 510 -5.12 16.62 -0.68
N PHE A 511 -4.89 15.34 -0.35
CA PHE A 511 -4.60 14.28 -1.32
C PHE A 511 -3.37 14.59 -2.21
N PRO A 512 -2.17 14.66 -1.61
CA PRO A 512 -0.94 15.10 -2.29
C PRO A 512 -0.55 14.28 -3.53
N LEU A 513 -0.98 13.02 -3.65
CA LEU A 513 -0.78 12.20 -4.85
C LEU A 513 -1.71 12.59 -6.01
N GLY A 514 -2.65 13.52 -5.83
CA GLY A 514 -3.48 14.08 -6.90
C GLY A 514 -2.87 15.33 -7.57
N LYS A 515 -1.92 16.00 -6.92
CA LYS A 515 -1.36 17.29 -7.36
C LYS A 515 0.12 17.15 -7.67
N MET A 516 0.42 16.78 -8.91
CA MET A 516 1.79 16.57 -9.41
C MET A 516 2.15 17.65 -10.42
N ASN A 517 2.59 18.81 -9.91
CA ASN A 517 2.94 19.95 -10.75
C ASN A 517 4.40 19.90 -11.25
N TYR A 518 5.27 19.18 -10.53
CA TYR A 518 6.72 19.20 -10.75
C TYR A 518 7.30 17.79 -10.77
N SER A 519 8.35 17.59 -11.56
CA SER A 519 9.10 16.34 -11.62
C SER A 519 9.96 16.16 -10.38
N THR A 520 10.16 14.90 -9.97
CA THR A 520 11.06 14.55 -8.88
C THR A 520 12.37 13.96 -9.41
N THR A 521 13.46 14.18 -8.69
CA THR A 521 14.76 13.55 -8.99
C THR A 521 15.23 12.78 -7.77
N LEU A 522 15.49 11.48 -7.90
CA LEU A 522 16.11 10.70 -6.83
C LEU A 522 17.63 10.85 -6.90
N HIS A 523 18.22 11.39 -5.83
CA HIS A 523 19.66 11.47 -5.65
C HIS A 523 20.11 10.39 -4.65
N GLU A 524 21.41 10.10 -4.59
CA GLU A 524 21.98 9.27 -3.51
C GLU A 524 21.70 9.87 -2.12
N ARG A 525 21.47 11.19 -2.08
CA ARG A 525 21.22 12.01 -0.89
C ARG A 525 19.75 12.27 -0.59
N GLY A 526 18.80 11.59 -1.24
CA GLY A 526 17.36 11.74 -0.97
C GLY A 526 16.53 12.08 -2.21
N LEU A 527 15.22 12.23 -2.02
CA LEU A 527 14.31 12.62 -3.10
C LEU A 527 14.19 14.14 -3.20
N GLN A 528 14.48 14.69 -4.37
CA GLN A 528 14.25 16.09 -4.67
C GLN A 528 12.79 16.32 -5.08
N VAL A 529 12.12 17.23 -4.39
CA VAL A 529 10.72 17.63 -4.60
C VAL A 529 10.59 19.16 -4.60
N GLN A 530 9.46 19.67 -5.08
CA GLN A 530 9.13 21.10 -5.05
C GLN A 530 7.81 21.31 -4.32
N TYR A 531 7.86 22.07 -3.22
CA TYR A 531 6.72 22.34 -2.36
C TYR A 531 6.89 23.67 -1.61
N PRO A 532 5.81 24.39 -1.30
CA PRO A 532 5.85 25.52 -0.37
C PRO A 532 6.19 25.06 1.05
N GLY A 533 6.58 26.00 1.89
CA GLY A 533 6.86 25.70 3.28
C GLY A 533 7.15 26.92 4.15
N PHE A 534 7.47 26.65 5.41
CA PHE A 534 7.79 27.65 6.42
C PHE A 534 9.12 27.32 7.10
N ILE A 535 10.02 28.28 7.24
CA ILE A 535 11.19 28.16 8.12
C ILE A 535 10.82 28.69 9.51
N LEU A 536 11.02 27.89 10.55
CA LEU A 536 10.66 28.24 11.93
C LEU A 536 11.81 28.97 12.64
N HIS A 537 11.47 30.04 13.34
CA HIS A 537 12.38 30.87 14.13
C HIS A 537 11.85 31.01 15.56
N ALA A 538 12.57 30.44 16.52
CA ALA A 538 12.26 30.53 17.94
C ALA A 538 13.52 30.32 18.81
N SER A 539 13.35 30.49 20.12
CA SER A 539 14.36 30.10 21.12
C SER A 539 14.66 28.59 21.05
N PHE A 540 15.87 28.21 21.46
CA PHE A 540 16.28 26.80 21.49
C PHE A 540 15.32 25.94 22.31
N ASP A 541 14.90 26.43 23.47
CA ASP A 541 13.98 25.71 24.36
C ASP A 541 12.61 25.49 23.70
N ARG A 542 12.11 26.48 22.95
CA ARG A 542 10.85 26.36 22.23
C ARG A 542 10.95 25.37 21.07
N LEU A 543 12.03 25.40 20.28
CA LEU A 543 12.24 24.45 19.18
C LEU A 543 12.43 23.02 19.71
N SER A 544 13.17 22.85 20.81
CA SER A 544 13.34 21.58 21.51
C SER A 544 12.01 21.03 22.06
N SER A 545 11.17 21.91 22.61
CA SER A 545 9.81 21.57 23.03
C SER A 545 8.92 21.14 21.86
N ILE A 546 9.03 21.80 20.70
CA ILE A 546 8.29 21.40 19.50
C ILE A 546 8.73 20.01 19.07
N VAL A 547 10.03 19.72 18.99
CA VAL A 547 10.51 18.37 18.64
C VAL A 547 9.97 17.34 19.63
N SER A 548 10.08 17.59 20.93
CA SER A 548 9.58 16.69 21.99
C SER A 548 8.04 16.67 22.15
N GLY A 549 7.33 17.45 21.34
CA GLY A 549 5.92 17.82 21.52
C GLY A 549 4.93 16.65 21.50
N ARG A 550 5.28 15.50 20.91
CA ARG A 550 4.39 14.33 20.85
C ARG A 550 3.93 13.84 22.24
N ARG A 551 4.69 14.14 23.30
CA ARG A 551 4.42 13.68 24.68
C ARG A 551 3.96 14.77 25.67
N LYS A 552 4.09 16.06 25.34
CA LYS A 552 3.84 17.17 26.29
C LYS A 552 2.90 18.26 25.77
N ASP A 553 3.01 18.64 24.50
CA ASP A 553 2.19 19.68 23.88
C ASP A 553 2.07 19.38 22.38
N PRO A 554 0.98 18.72 21.94
CA PRO A 554 0.84 18.21 20.57
C PRO A 554 0.57 19.32 19.54
N THR A 555 0.26 20.53 20.01
CA THR A 555 -0.20 21.64 19.17
C THR A 555 0.68 22.85 19.40
N PHE A 556 1.10 23.51 18.33
CA PHE A 556 1.77 24.80 18.43
C PHE A 556 1.29 25.77 17.36
N HIS A 557 1.49 27.06 17.63
CA HIS A 557 0.98 28.15 16.80
C HIS A 557 2.12 29.08 16.41
N PHE A 558 2.07 29.63 15.20
CA PHE A 558 3.01 30.65 14.75
C PHE A 558 2.36 31.64 13.80
N SER A 559 3.00 32.81 13.68
CA SER A 559 2.68 33.84 12.69
C SER A 559 3.73 33.85 11.59
N VAL A 560 3.31 34.16 10.35
CA VAL A 560 4.19 34.22 9.17
C VAL A 560 4.53 35.65 8.72
N ASP A 561 3.74 36.62 9.14
CA ASP A 561 3.92 38.02 8.77
C ASP A 561 4.36 38.88 9.96
N ARG A 562 5.05 39.98 9.66
CA ARG A 562 5.52 40.97 10.65
C ARG A 562 4.37 41.65 11.37
N ASP A 563 3.21 41.73 10.73
CA ASP A 563 2.03 42.43 11.23
C ASP A 563 1.13 41.51 12.08
N LEU A 564 1.50 40.24 12.23
CA LEU A 564 0.79 39.21 13.01
C LEU A 564 -0.67 38.98 12.58
N TYR A 565 -1.01 39.14 11.30
CA TYR A 565 -2.34 38.90 10.76
C TYR A 565 -2.60 37.44 10.40
N GLU A 566 -1.58 36.72 9.95
CA GLU A 566 -1.69 35.38 9.41
C GLU A 566 -1.07 34.35 10.35
N TRP A 567 -1.95 33.57 10.96
CA TRP A 567 -1.60 32.56 11.96
C TRP A 567 -1.91 31.15 11.48
N TYR A 568 -1.06 30.24 11.89
CA TYR A 568 -1.20 28.81 11.63
C TYR A 568 -1.22 28.03 12.96
N SER A 569 -2.06 27.02 13.01
CA SER A 569 -2.02 25.95 14.01
C SER A 569 -1.37 24.72 13.40
N VAL A 570 -0.52 24.05 14.16
CA VAL A 570 0.11 22.81 13.76
C VAL A 570 -0.13 21.76 14.83
N ASP A 571 -0.78 20.69 14.43
CA ASP A 571 -1.06 19.52 15.24
C ASP A 571 -0.22 18.34 14.77
N VAL A 572 0.16 17.43 15.67
CA VAL A 572 0.74 16.15 15.28
C VAL A 572 -0.29 15.39 14.42
N ALA A 573 0.08 15.01 13.20
CA ALA A 573 -0.78 14.17 12.41
C ALA A 573 -0.82 12.79 13.05
N ASP A 574 -2.02 12.32 13.40
CA ASP A 574 -2.18 10.97 13.90
C ASP A 574 -1.56 9.98 12.90
N ALA A 575 -0.65 9.14 13.38
CA ALA A 575 -0.32 7.91 12.66
C ALA A 575 -1.62 7.12 12.60
N GLY A 576 -2.24 7.08 11.42
CA GLY A 576 -3.68 6.88 11.24
C GLY A 576 -4.33 5.88 12.19
N GLY A 577 -5.45 6.30 12.80
CA GLY A 577 -6.38 5.43 13.51
C GLY A 577 -6.32 5.53 15.03
N HIS A 578 -6.78 6.65 15.61
CA HIS A 578 -7.39 6.59 16.93
C HIS A 578 -8.92 6.59 16.76
N ILE A 579 -9.54 5.42 16.91
CA ILE A 579 -10.90 5.37 17.43
C ILE A 579 -10.76 5.56 18.95
N PRO A 580 -11.47 6.52 19.56
CA PRO A 580 -11.44 6.69 21.01
C PRO A 580 -11.71 5.34 21.71
N GLY A 581 -10.75 4.83 22.50
CA GLY A 581 -10.91 3.62 23.32
C GLY A 581 -10.07 2.38 22.94
N SER A 582 -9.07 2.47 22.06
CA SER A 582 -8.12 1.37 21.80
C SER A 582 -6.91 1.43 22.75
N SER A 583 -6.63 0.35 23.48
CA SER A 583 -5.61 0.26 24.53
C SER A 583 -4.32 -0.48 24.10
N MET A 584 -4.02 -0.59 22.81
CA MET A 584 -2.81 -1.30 22.34
C MET A 584 -1.65 -0.34 22.02
N PRO A 585 -0.40 -0.67 22.39
CA PRO A 585 0.76 0.17 22.07
C PRO A 585 1.05 0.21 20.57
N ARG A 586 1.34 1.41 20.04
CA ARG A 586 1.85 1.60 18.67
C ARG A 586 3.22 0.91 18.50
N VAL A 587 3.47 0.37 17.31
CA VAL A 587 4.84 -0.01 16.88
C VAL A 587 5.65 1.29 16.75
N ILE A 588 6.91 1.29 17.22
CA ILE A 588 7.82 2.43 17.10
C ILE A 588 8.13 2.63 15.61
N ASP A 589 7.73 3.76 15.04
CA ASP A 589 7.95 4.07 13.63
C ASP A 589 9.25 4.88 13.43
N GLN A 590 9.73 5.02 12.18
CA GLN A 590 10.96 5.78 11.88
C GLN A 590 10.88 7.26 12.30
N GLU A 591 9.67 7.84 12.31
CA GLU A 591 9.39 9.18 12.83
C GLU A 591 9.65 9.24 14.35
N ASP A 592 9.29 8.18 15.11
CA ASP A 592 9.61 8.09 16.54
C ASP A 592 11.12 8.01 16.77
N ILE A 593 11.84 7.24 15.94
CA ILE A 593 13.30 7.13 16.01
C ILE A 593 13.97 8.46 15.66
N ALA A 594 13.48 9.17 14.64
CA ALA A 594 14.02 10.48 14.25
C ALA A 594 13.78 11.53 15.33
N GLU A 595 12.58 11.57 15.92
CA GLU A 595 12.25 12.44 17.05
C GLU A 595 13.13 12.14 18.26
N ASP A 596 13.30 10.86 18.62
CA ASP A 596 14.17 10.44 19.74
C ASP A 596 15.65 10.76 19.47
N GLN A 597 16.14 10.53 18.24
CA GLN A 597 17.53 10.85 17.85
C GLN A 597 17.80 12.36 17.90
N LEU A 598 16.87 13.18 17.39
CA LEU A 598 16.99 14.63 17.42
C LEU A 598 16.90 15.14 18.86
N SER A 599 15.98 14.60 19.66
CA SER A 599 15.87 14.92 21.09
C SER A 599 17.15 14.59 21.86
N GLN A 600 17.75 13.42 21.62
CA GLN A 600 19.04 13.04 22.21
C GLN A 600 20.20 13.93 21.72
N LYS A 601 20.21 14.33 20.44
CA LYS A 601 21.21 15.26 19.88
C LYS A 601 21.11 16.63 20.53
N LEU A 602 19.89 17.14 20.73
CA LEU A 602 19.64 18.42 21.41
C LEU A 602 20.05 18.40 22.89
N GLN A 603 19.95 17.23 23.55
CA GLN A 603 20.45 17.07 24.93
C GLN A 603 21.97 17.00 25.02
N ARG A 604 22.67 16.50 23.99
CA ARG A 604 24.13 16.30 24.00
C ARG A 604 24.93 17.47 23.42
N ASN A 605 24.41 18.15 22.40
CA ASN A 605 25.09 19.23 21.68
C ASN A 605 24.42 20.58 21.98
N SER A 606 24.75 21.19 23.12
CA SER A 606 24.22 22.50 23.54
C SER A 606 24.70 23.71 22.71
N LEU A 607 25.27 23.52 21.52
CA LEU A 607 26.04 24.55 20.81
C LEU A 607 25.42 25.06 19.49
N SER A 608 24.42 24.38 18.89
CA SER A 608 23.74 24.91 17.69
C SER A 608 22.22 24.76 17.76
N ASN A 609 21.51 25.83 17.42
CA ASN A 609 20.05 25.87 17.41
C ASN A 609 19.53 24.99 16.26
N PRO A 610 18.63 24.01 16.49
CA PRO A 610 18.07 23.22 15.40
C PRO A 610 17.35 24.13 14.41
N LYS A 611 17.63 23.99 13.12
CA LYS A 611 16.87 24.68 12.07
C LYS A 611 15.68 23.80 11.70
N LEU A 612 14.47 24.23 12.05
CA LEU A 612 13.24 23.50 11.73
C LEU A 612 12.48 24.19 10.60
N ALA A 613 11.80 23.38 9.79
CA ALA A 613 10.88 23.87 8.78
C ALA A 613 9.63 22.99 8.68
N ILE A 614 8.61 23.52 8.03
CA ILE A 614 7.38 22.81 7.69
C ILE A 614 7.26 22.79 6.17
N ILE A 615 7.19 21.60 5.58
CA ILE A 615 6.85 21.44 4.16
C ILE A 615 5.34 21.28 4.04
N LEU A 616 4.72 22.06 3.16
CA LEU A 616 3.27 22.05 2.91
C LEU A 616 2.93 21.34 1.61
N SER A 617 1.80 20.65 1.59
CA SER A 617 1.26 20.04 0.37
C SER A 617 0.65 21.05 -0.61
N ARG A 618 0.29 22.27 -0.15
CA ARG A 618 -0.08 23.43 -0.96
C ARG A 618 0.22 24.75 -0.24
N SER A 619 0.29 25.84 -0.99
CA SER A 619 0.78 27.15 -0.54
C SER A 619 -0.04 27.83 0.56
N ARG A 620 -1.33 27.50 0.63
CA ARG A 620 -2.27 28.12 1.57
C ARG A 620 -3.22 27.10 2.17
N PRO A 621 -2.88 26.58 3.36
CA PRO A 621 -3.76 25.69 4.10
C PRO A 621 -5.14 26.28 4.40
N VAL A 622 -6.17 25.45 4.44
CA VAL A 622 -7.54 25.79 4.86
C VAL A 622 -7.72 25.59 6.36
N GLU A 623 -8.75 26.23 6.93
CA GLU A 623 -9.00 26.24 8.37
C GLU A 623 -9.51 24.89 8.90
N VAL A 624 -10.46 24.25 8.21
CA VAL A 624 -11.03 22.95 8.59
C VAL A 624 -11.27 22.14 7.32
N PRO A 625 -10.79 20.89 7.20
CA PRO A 625 -10.28 20.00 8.27
C PRO A 625 -8.78 20.11 8.60
N GLY A 626 -8.07 21.16 8.14
CA GLY A 626 -6.61 21.24 8.24
C GLY A 626 -5.93 20.33 7.20
N GLU A 627 -4.64 20.53 6.94
CA GLU A 627 -3.92 19.89 5.84
C GLU A 627 -2.64 19.18 6.23
N ILE A 628 -2.34 18.08 5.55
CA ILE A 628 -1.09 17.36 5.76
C ILE A 628 0.13 18.20 5.36
N GLY A 629 1.11 18.23 6.27
CA GLY A 629 2.45 18.76 6.09
C GLY A 629 3.50 17.86 6.75
N LEU A 630 4.76 18.25 6.64
CA LEU A 630 5.90 17.58 7.28
C LEU A 630 6.69 18.56 8.12
N LEU A 631 6.92 18.22 9.40
CA LEU A 631 7.93 18.89 10.21
C LEU A 631 9.30 18.28 9.87
N VAL A 632 10.26 19.11 9.48
CA VAL A 632 11.58 18.68 9.02
C VAL A 632 12.71 19.43 9.74
N GLU A 633 13.84 18.76 9.93
CA GLU A 633 15.12 19.37 10.37
C GLU A 633 15.92 19.75 9.11
N ILE A 634 16.27 21.03 8.97
CA ILE A 634 17.17 21.53 7.92
C ILE A 634 18.61 21.17 8.27
N GLN A 635 19.36 20.65 7.31
CA GLN A 635 20.77 20.31 7.46
C GLN A 635 21.66 21.35 6.77
N GLU A 636 22.68 21.87 7.47
CA GLU A 636 23.66 22.79 6.90
C GLU A 636 24.74 22.06 6.08
N ILE A 637 24.94 22.49 4.83
CA ILE A 637 25.92 21.92 3.89
C ILE A 637 27.37 22.20 4.34
N SER A 638 27.61 23.24 5.14
CA SER A 638 28.93 23.70 5.58
C SER A 638 29.71 22.67 6.41
N ASN A 639 29.02 21.74 7.09
CA ASN A 639 29.66 20.66 7.87
C ASN A 639 30.25 19.53 6.98
N ILE A 640 30.13 19.64 5.65
CA ILE A 640 30.51 18.60 4.69
C ILE A 640 31.85 18.92 4.01
N ILE A 641 32.15 20.20 3.72
CA ILE A 641 33.36 20.58 2.96
C ILE A 641 34.63 20.56 3.83
N GLU A 642 34.54 20.83 5.14
CA GLU A 642 35.72 20.84 6.02
C GLU A 642 36.32 19.45 6.33
N LYS A 643 35.59 18.36 6.04
CA LYS A 643 36.09 17.00 6.31
C LYS A 643 36.82 16.33 5.14
N ASP A 644 36.56 16.77 3.90
CA ASP A 644 37.28 16.24 2.73
C ASP A 644 38.66 16.88 2.51
N GLN A 645 38.92 18.07 3.09
CA GLN A 645 40.24 18.70 2.99
C GLN A 645 41.27 18.19 4.00
N ASN A 646 40.87 17.41 5.01
CA ASN A 646 41.77 16.88 6.04
C ASN A 646 42.20 15.41 5.83
N THR A 647 41.94 14.81 4.65
CA THR A 647 42.38 13.45 4.30
C THR A 647 43.24 13.34 3.04
N THR A 648 44.01 14.39 2.73
CA THR A 648 45.13 14.28 1.78
C THR A 648 46.38 14.90 2.37
N GLY A 649 46.97 14.19 3.32
CA GLY A 649 48.32 14.41 3.80
C GLY A 649 49.21 13.23 3.40
N ASP A 650 50.24 13.55 2.61
CA ASP A 650 51.49 12.81 2.45
C ASP A 650 51.53 11.68 1.39
N THR A 651 51.98 12.04 0.19
CA THR A 651 53.02 11.26 -0.50
C THR A 651 53.77 12.12 -1.51
N THR A 652 55.08 12.05 -1.38
CA THR A 652 56.10 12.75 -2.16
C THR A 652 56.32 12.10 -3.54
N VAL A 653 57.11 12.79 -4.40
CA VAL A 653 57.85 12.32 -5.60
C VAL A 653 57.21 12.70 -6.98
N PRO A 654 57.97 13.11 -8.03
CA PRO A 654 58.83 14.28 -8.18
C PRO A 654 58.48 15.13 -9.44
N LYS A 655 59.06 16.33 -9.56
CA LYS A 655 58.95 17.20 -10.74
C LYS A 655 59.60 16.58 -12.00
N ARG A 656 58.87 16.58 -13.12
CA ARG A 656 59.45 16.68 -14.48
C ARG A 656 58.63 17.65 -15.33
N GLN A 657 59.34 18.62 -15.90
CA GLN A 657 58.87 19.62 -16.86
C GLN A 657 58.62 18.99 -18.24
N ALA A 658 57.55 19.41 -18.93
CA ALA A 658 57.55 19.70 -20.37
C ALA A 658 56.18 20.25 -20.82
N THR A 659 56.15 21.56 -21.05
CA THR A 659 55.50 22.31 -22.15
C THR A 659 54.36 21.67 -22.97
N GLY A 660 53.22 22.36 -23.08
CA GLY A 660 52.33 22.27 -24.24
C GLY A 660 50.84 22.55 -23.98
N ASN A 661 50.41 23.79 -24.28
CA ASN A 661 49.07 24.26 -24.67
C ASN A 661 47.83 23.82 -23.87
N ASN A 662 47.28 24.76 -23.10
CA ASN A 662 46.06 24.63 -22.31
C ASN A 662 45.01 25.64 -22.85
N GLU A 663 44.12 25.19 -23.73
CA GLU A 663 42.82 25.81 -24.02
C GLU A 663 41.82 24.65 -24.20
N PHE A 664 40.60 24.82 -23.68
CA PHE A 664 39.49 23.85 -23.58
C PHE A 664 39.44 22.93 -22.34
N VAL A 665 39.33 23.50 -21.13
CA VAL A 665 38.36 23.02 -20.11
C VAL A 665 38.00 24.18 -19.17
N SER A 666 37.01 24.98 -19.56
CA SER A 666 36.29 25.86 -18.63
C SER A 666 34.91 26.12 -19.21
N ASN A 667 33.96 25.22 -18.94
CA ASN A 667 32.52 25.49 -18.96
C ASN A 667 31.78 24.24 -18.45
N LEU A 668 31.76 24.06 -17.13
CA LEU A 668 30.79 23.19 -16.42
C LEU A 668 30.66 23.65 -14.95
N SER A 669 30.55 24.96 -14.78
CA SER A 669 30.27 25.60 -13.49
C SER A 669 29.48 26.88 -13.74
N SER A 670 28.16 26.76 -13.95
CA SER A 670 27.20 27.84 -13.71
C SER A 670 25.76 27.40 -13.95
N GLU A 671 25.15 26.80 -12.93
CA GLU A 671 23.75 27.06 -12.57
C GLU A 671 23.68 26.88 -11.04
N ARG A 672 23.13 27.88 -10.34
CA ARG A 672 23.27 28.09 -8.89
C ARG A 672 22.62 26.95 -8.08
N ASP A 673 23.43 26.30 -7.25
CA ASP A 673 23.03 25.30 -6.25
C ASP A 673 22.48 25.95 -4.94
N GLU A 674 22.26 27.27 -4.92
CA GLU A 674 21.92 28.05 -3.71
C GLU A 674 20.45 27.91 -3.24
N ASP A 675 19.54 27.41 -4.09
CA ASP A 675 18.09 27.37 -3.78
C ASP A 675 17.56 25.98 -3.34
N VAL A 676 18.43 25.03 -2.98
CA VAL A 676 18.01 23.66 -2.59
C VAL A 676 18.21 23.42 -1.10
N ILE A 677 17.13 23.11 -0.38
CA ILE A 677 17.17 22.84 1.06
C ILE A 677 17.25 21.32 1.30
N TYR A 678 18.30 20.89 2.02
CA TYR A 678 18.43 19.50 2.48
C TYR A 678 17.76 19.36 3.85
N CYS A 679 16.91 18.36 4.00
CA CYS A 679 16.14 18.19 5.22
C CYS A 679 15.91 16.72 5.58
N ARG A 680 15.65 16.49 6.86
CA ARG A 680 15.26 15.19 7.41
C ARG A 680 13.83 15.26 7.95
N ILE A 681 13.01 14.27 7.63
CA ILE A 681 11.66 14.19 8.21
C ILE A 681 11.77 13.90 9.70
N VAL A 682 11.17 14.78 10.51
CA VAL A 682 10.96 14.56 11.94
C VAL A 682 9.65 13.80 12.13
N ARG A 683 8.53 14.34 11.61
CA ARG A 683 7.21 13.71 11.67
C ARG A 683 6.19 14.37 10.73
N ARG A 684 5.07 13.68 10.52
CA ARG A 684 3.87 14.25 9.87
C ARG A 684 3.09 15.19 10.79
N VAL A 685 2.54 16.26 10.22
CA VAL A 685 1.75 17.27 10.95
C VAL A 685 0.50 17.69 10.18
N ILE A 686 -0.55 18.14 10.88
CA ILE A 686 -1.71 18.81 10.29
C ILE A 686 -1.55 20.31 10.49
N VAL A 687 -1.62 21.07 9.41
CA VAL A 687 -1.45 22.52 9.40
C VAL A 687 -2.77 23.17 9.03
N SER A 688 -3.27 24.05 9.89
CA SER A 688 -4.54 24.75 9.71
C SER A 688 -4.31 26.25 9.74
N ARG A 689 -4.81 26.97 8.74
CA ARG A 689 -4.80 28.43 8.76
C ARG A 689 -5.91 28.93 9.67
N LEU A 690 -5.60 29.81 10.61
CA LEU A 690 -6.59 30.32 11.56
C LEU A 690 -7.29 31.55 11.00
N SER A 691 -8.61 31.62 11.15
CA SER A 691 -9.33 32.87 10.91
C SER A 691 -8.88 33.96 11.87
N LEU A 692 -9.10 35.22 11.48
CA LEU A 692 -8.72 36.39 12.29
C LEU A 692 -9.32 36.34 13.71
N ASN A 693 -10.51 35.76 13.87
CA ASN A 693 -11.18 35.60 15.15
C ASN A 693 -10.53 34.49 15.99
N SER A 694 -10.26 33.32 15.38
CA SER A 694 -9.56 32.20 16.03
C SER A 694 -8.16 32.61 16.48
N ALA A 695 -7.39 33.29 15.62
CA ALA A 695 -6.06 33.80 15.90
C ALA A 695 -6.02 34.78 17.10
N SER A 696 -7.08 35.55 17.29
CA SER A 696 -7.19 36.53 18.39
C SER A 696 -7.54 35.90 19.74
N ASN A 697 -8.01 34.64 19.75
CA ASN A 697 -8.47 33.90 20.93
C ASN A 697 -7.62 32.65 21.23
N LEU A 698 -6.44 32.51 20.61
CA LEU A 698 -5.57 31.32 20.69
C LEU A 698 -5.20 30.86 22.10
N LEU A 699 -5.06 31.81 23.03
CA LEU A 699 -4.65 31.53 24.40
C LEU A 699 -5.53 32.32 25.36
N PRO A 700 -6.23 31.69 26.33
CA PRO A 700 -7.04 32.40 27.30
C PRO A 700 -6.17 33.42 28.06
N PRO A 701 -6.72 34.57 28.48
CA PRO A 701 -6.00 35.48 29.36
C PRO A 701 -5.67 34.71 30.65
N SER A 702 -4.39 34.70 31.03
CA SER A 702 -3.94 34.11 32.29
C SER A 702 -4.68 34.78 33.45
N GLY A 703 -5.41 33.99 34.24
CA GLY A 703 -6.02 34.47 35.47
C GLY A 703 -4.96 34.96 36.47
N ASN A 704 -5.29 36.08 37.12
CA ASN A 704 -4.74 36.66 38.36
C ASN A 704 -3.47 37.52 38.26
N SER A 705 -3.67 38.79 37.91
CA SER A 705 -3.12 39.91 38.69
C SER A 705 -4.28 40.67 39.36
N PRO A 706 -4.37 40.72 40.70
CA PRO A 706 -5.36 41.55 41.38
C PRO A 706 -4.80 42.97 41.48
N ASN A 707 -5.13 43.82 40.50
CA ASN A 707 -5.25 45.29 40.63
C ASN A 707 -5.11 45.94 39.25
N GLU A 708 -6.19 45.99 38.46
CA GLU A 708 -6.42 47.15 37.60
C GLU A 708 -7.89 47.52 37.68
N SER A 709 -8.13 48.59 38.43
CA SER A 709 -9.41 49.26 38.61
C SER A 709 -9.95 49.78 37.28
N LEU A 710 -11.27 49.59 37.11
CA LEU A 710 -12.15 50.18 36.10
C LEU A 710 -11.73 51.61 35.72
N GLY A 711 -11.17 51.77 34.53
CA GLY A 711 -10.96 53.05 33.86
C GLY A 711 -11.64 53.03 32.50
N ASN A 712 -12.81 53.66 32.39
CA ASN A 712 -13.50 53.90 31.13
C ASN A 712 -12.62 54.77 30.21
N SER A 713 -12.01 54.15 29.20
CA SER A 713 -11.50 54.85 28.03
C SER A 713 -11.89 54.05 26.79
N ARG A 714 -12.71 54.67 25.93
CA ARG A 714 -12.99 54.20 24.57
C ARG A 714 -11.69 54.30 23.77
N THR A 715 -10.86 53.26 23.81
CA THR A 715 -9.82 53.06 22.80
C THR A 715 -10.44 52.45 21.54
N PRO A 716 -9.91 52.76 20.34
CA PRO A 716 -10.47 52.24 19.10
C PRO A 716 -10.37 50.72 19.11
N LEU A 717 -11.43 50.01 18.67
CA LEU A 717 -11.47 48.54 18.56
C LEU A 717 -10.23 47.92 17.89
N HIS A 718 -9.51 48.68 17.06
CA HIS A 718 -8.24 48.31 16.44
C HIS A 718 -7.07 48.07 17.43
N ASP A 719 -6.96 48.82 18.54
CA ASP A 719 -5.85 48.64 19.51
C ASP A 719 -5.97 47.32 20.28
N SER A 720 -7.19 46.83 20.49
CA SER A 720 -7.42 45.60 21.28
C SER A 720 -6.98 44.32 20.55
N LEU A 721 -7.06 44.29 19.23
CA LEU A 721 -6.74 43.11 18.42
C LEU A 721 -5.23 42.97 18.20
N VAL A 722 -4.56 44.08 17.88
CA VAL A 722 -3.09 44.11 17.71
C VAL A 722 -2.40 43.77 19.04
N SER A 723 -2.86 44.34 20.15
CA SER A 723 -2.36 44.03 21.50
C SER A 723 -2.54 42.55 21.88
N LYS A 724 -3.71 41.96 21.60
CA LYS A 724 -3.94 40.52 21.81
C LYS A 724 -3.03 39.64 20.98
N ARG A 725 -2.78 39.99 19.71
CA ARG A 725 -1.91 39.21 18.81
C ARG A 725 -0.45 39.32 19.19
N TYR A 726 0.00 40.50 19.57
CA TYR A 726 1.33 40.68 20.16
C TYR A 726 1.49 39.85 21.43
N SER A 727 0.47 39.83 22.29
CA SER A 727 0.45 38.99 23.50
C SER A 727 0.45 37.49 23.19
N ASN A 728 -0.19 37.06 22.09
CA ASN A 728 -0.14 35.68 21.60
C ASN A 728 1.24 35.35 21.04
N PHE A 729 1.87 36.27 20.31
CA PHE A 729 3.24 36.10 19.79
C PHE A 729 4.27 36.02 20.92
N ALA A 730 4.21 36.93 21.89
CA ALA A 730 5.07 36.94 23.07
C ALA A 730 4.94 35.65 23.89
N ARG A 731 3.78 34.99 23.86
CA ARG A 731 3.56 33.68 24.51
C ARG A 731 3.95 32.49 23.64
N ALA A 732 3.77 32.58 22.33
CA ALA A 732 4.11 31.51 21.40
C ALA A 732 5.62 31.40 21.16
N GLU A 733 6.34 32.53 21.26
CA GLU A 733 7.78 32.69 21.03
C GLU A 733 8.27 32.09 19.71
N LEU A 734 7.40 32.08 18.70
CA LEU A 734 7.63 31.39 17.43
C LEU A 734 7.12 32.23 16.26
N LEU A 735 8.02 32.51 15.32
CA LEU A 735 7.73 33.10 14.01
C LEU A 735 8.11 32.10 12.93
N ALA A 736 7.52 32.28 11.74
CA ALA A 736 7.96 31.56 10.58
C ALA A 736 8.11 32.46 9.35
N VAL A 737 8.99 32.07 8.43
CA VAL A 737 9.17 32.74 7.14
C VAL A 737 8.58 31.84 6.06
N ALA A 738 7.62 32.35 5.30
CA ALA A 738 7.06 31.66 4.15
C ALA A 738 8.08 31.57 3.01
N LEU A 739 8.20 30.37 2.43
CA LEU A 739 9.03 30.09 1.26
C LEU A 739 8.21 30.14 -0.02
N ASP A 740 8.91 30.26 -1.15
CA ASP A 740 8.30 30.24 -2.47
C ASP A 740 7.55 28.92 -2.74
N ASP A 741 6.48 28.99 -3.55
CA ASP A 741 5.63 27.86 -3.91
C ASP A 741 6.37 26.73 -4.65
N SER A 742 7.50 27.07 -5.28
CA SER A 742 8.35 26.16 -6.04
C SER A 742 9.66 25.79 -5.33
N GLN A 743 9.78 26.10 -4.04
CA GLN A 743 10.98 25.80 -3.25
C GLN A 743 11.40 24.33 -3.40
N ARG A 744 12.68 24.12 -3.73
CA ARG A 744 13.28 22.79 -3.89
C ARG A 744 13.74 22.23 -2.55
N TRP A 745 13.33 21.00 -2.27
CA TRP A 745 13.72 20.24 -1.09
C TRP A 745 14.36 18.94 -1.49
N VAL A 746 15.45 18.54 -0.84
CA VAL A 746 15.96 17.17 -0.86
C VAL A 746 15.60 16.54 0.47
N VAL A 747 14.68 15.57 0.43
CA VAL A 747 14.09 14.96 1.62
C VAL A 747 14.78 13.64 1.93
N ASP A 748 15.24 13.49 3.16
CA ASP A 748 15.77 12.26 3.77
C ASP A 748 16.89 11.56 2.99
N GLY A 749 18.07 12.18 2.92
CA GLY A 749 19.32 11.45 2.71
C GLY A 749 20.54 12.12 3.35
N TYR A 750 21.61 11.34 3.44
CA TYR A 750 22.71 11.55 4.39
C TYR A 750 24.06 11.58 3.65
N PRO A 751 25.04 12.37 4.12
CA PRO A 751 26.46 12.11 3.90
C PRO A 751 26.97 11.20 5.03
N GLN A 752 27.34 9.94 4.74
CA GLN A 752 28.02 9.12 5.76
C GLN A 752 29.28 9.84 6.24
N SER A 753 29.43 10.00 7.55
CA SER A 753 30.76 9.97 8.14
C SER A 753 31.31 8.56 7.91
N ALA A 754 32.32 8.43 7.07
CA ALA A 754 33.13 7.23 7.03
C ALA A 754 33.66 6.93 8.45
N HIS A 755 33.57 5.66 8.84
CA HIS A 755 34.23 5.05 10.01
C HIS A 755 33.86 5.54 11.42
N LEU A 756 32.94 4.81 12.07
CA LEU A 756 33.11 4.48 13.49
C LEU A 756 34.14 3.32 13.58
N PRO A 757 35.24 3.45 14.34
CA PRO A 757 36.18 2.36 14.52
C PRO A 757 35.50 1.23 15.31
N LYS A 758 35.49 0.03 14.73
CA LYS A 758 35.10 -1.21 15.43
C LYS A 758 35.88 -1.30 16.75
N THR A 759 35.16 -1.42 17.85
CA THR A 759 35.77 -1.65 19.17
C THR A 759 36.69 -2.88 19.13
N GLU A 760 37.82 -2.77 19.81
CA GLU A 760 38.93 -3.74 19.80
C GLU A 760 38.53 -5.18 20.13
N LYS A 761 37.39 -5.37 20.83
CA LYS A 761 36.76 -6.68 21.11
C LYS A 761 36.25 -7.43 19.87
N GLU A 762 35.85 -6.73 18.81
CA GLU A 762 35.38 -7.37 17.56
C GLU A 762 36.53 -7.82 16.66
N ARG A 763 37.69 -7.13 16.75
CA ARG A 763 38.92 -7.53 16.03
C ARG A 763 39.49 -8.84 16.58
N THR A 764 39.46 -9.04 17.90
CA THR A 764 39.95 -10.28 18.53
C THR A 764 39.07 -11.50 18.19
N MET A 765 37.76 -11.30 18.00
CA MET A 765 36.84 -12.39 17.65
C MET A 765 36.97 -12.82 16.19
N GLN A 766 37.20 -11.89 15.25
CA GLN A 766 37.43 -12.22 13.84
C GLN A 766 38.81 -12.82 13.56
N GLU A 767 39.86 -12.44 14.31
CA GLU A 767 41.18 -13.07 14.19
C GLU A 767 41.21 -14.50 14.75
N ASN A 768 40.44 -14.79 15.81
CA ASN A 768 40.31 -16.15 16.36
C ASN A 768 39.52 -17.09 15.44
N ILE A 769 38.55 -16.58 14.67
CA ILE A 769 37.81 -17.37 13.66
C ILE A 769 38.68 -17.61 12.41
N LYS A 770 39.53 -16.65 12.01
CA LYS A 770 40.47 -16.85 10.88
C LYS A 770 41.64 -17.78 11.21
N ARG A 771 42.08 -17.85 12.48
CA ARG A 771 43.13 -18.80 12.91
C ARG A 771 42.63 -20.24 13.05
N THR A 772 41.35 -20.46 13.38
CA THR A 772 40.75 -21.79 13.48
C THR A 772 40.29 -22.35 12.12
N GLY A 773 39.94 -21.51 11.15
CA GLY A 773 39.54 -21.91 9.79
C GLY A 773 40.67 -22.32 8.82
N ARG A 774 41.95 -22.15 9.18
CA ARG A 774 43.10 -22.39 8.29
C ARG A 774 43.87 -23.69 8.53
N LYS A 775 43.43 -24.55 9.47
CA LYS A 775 44.12 -25.82 9.80
C LYS A 775 43.40 -27.11 9.39
N VAL A 776 42.29 -27.06 8.64
CA VAL A 776 41.60 -28.28 8.17
C VAL A 776 41.34 -28.25 6.66
N LYS A 777 42.42 -28.29 5.87
CA LYS A 777 42.42 -28.78 4.49
C LYS A 777 43.81 -29.31 4.16
N LYS A 778 44.09 -30.55 4.58
CA LYS A 778 45.00 -31.53 3.97
C LYS A 778 45.22 -32.69 4.95
N THR A 779 44.47 -33.76 4.75
CA THR A 779 44.96 -35.15 4.62
C THR A 779 43.72 -36.05 4.53
N GLY A 780 43.69 -36.86 3.48
CA GLY A 780 42.62 -37.82 3.27
C GLY A 780 42.88 -39.14 4.00
N THR A 781 41.91 -40.02 3.79
CA THR A 781 41.95 -41.49 3.85
C THR A 781 41.28 -42.14 5.06
N LYS A 782 40.26 -42.94 4.70
CA LYS A 782 39.57 -44.06 5.36
C LYS A 782 40.09 -44.49 6.75
N ILE A 783 39.17 -44.80 7.66
CA ILE A 783 38.86 -46.17 8.14
C ILE A 783 37.71 -46.13 9.17
N LYS A 784 37.05 -47.29 9.24
CA LYS A 784 35.86 -47.83 9.92
C LYS A 784 35.63 -47.57 11.42
N GLU A 785 34.35 -47.85 11.77
CA GLU A 785 33.83 -48.54 12.97
C GLU A 785 33.91 -47.85 14.35
N GLY A 786 32.85 -48.00 15.14
CA GLY A 786 32.98 -48.09 16.60
C GLY A 786 32.14 -47.13 17.45
N THR A 787 30.89 -47.52 17.68
CA THR A 787 30.11 -47.42 18.94
C THR A 787 30.89 -47.00 20.20
N LEU A 788 30.36 -46.07 21.02
CA LEU A 788 30.12 -46.28 22.46
C LEU A 788 29.48 -45.07 23.16
N LYS A 789 28.35 -45.36 23.81
CA LYS A 789 27.69 -44.62 24.90
C LYS A 789 28.52 -44.76 26.21
N PHE A 790 28.07 -44.02 27.24
CA PHE A 790 28.40 -44.05 28.69
C PHE A 790 29.43 -42.99 29.13
N PHE A 791 29.38 -42.29 30.28
CA PHE A 791 28.67 -42.30 31.58
C PHE A 791 28.55 -40.79 32.02
N GLN A 792 27.44 -40.22 32.50
CA GLN A 792 26.88 -40.14 33.88
C GLN A 792 27.83 -39.68 35.02
N MET A 793 27.22 -38.96 35.98
CA MET A 793 27.69 -38.36 37.26
C MET A 793 28.17 -36.90 37.16
N GLY A 794 27.78 -35.97 38.04
CA GLY A 794 27.06 -36.06 39.30
C GLY A 794 27.68 -35.10 40.32
N GLU A 795 26.94 -34.03 40.64
CA GLU A 795 26.80 -33.35 41.94
C GLU A 795 27.99 -33.08 42.92
N LYS A 796 28.01 -31.81 43.37
CA LYS A 796 28.26 -31.23 44.72
C LYS A 796 29.49 -30.33 44.90
N GLY A 797 29.24 -29.18 45.55
CA GLY A 797 30.23 -28.47 46.35
C GLY A 797 30.04 -26.97 46.52
N VAL A 798 29.23 -26.60 47.54
CA VAL A 798 29.14 -25.32 48.29
C VAL A 798 28.58 -24.09 47.57
#